data_AF-A0A968B2T5-F1
#
_entry.id   AF-A0A968B2T5-F1
#
_cell.length_a   1.000
_cell.length_b   1.000
_cell.length_c   1.000
_cell.angle_alpha   90.00
_cell.angle_beta   90.00
_cell.angle_gamma   90.00
#
_symmetry.space_group_name_H-M   'P 1'
#
loop_
_entity.id
_entity.type
_entity.pdbx_description
1 polymer ?
#
loop_
_entity_poly.entity_id
_entity_poly.type
_entity_poly.pdbx_seq_one_letter_code
_entity_poly.pdbx_strand_id
1 'polypeptide(L)'
;MAARKYRLPILSLFACLLFFCGGVQGVLAQRMVAGKPIKTGFWKGHEIEYVEGRINLKLKSGYDKTDILPLFSEHEMDIVQDFDKLRWALVEVPPHVDIFSLMDALDKHPMVEAVEPDGVMHTFLDPNDPSFTDGTQWALHNTGQDPPGGAMDADIDAPEAWDITLGSSSVIIAILDSGIPMQNGSLSHPDLGLNNPSRFILGPDLIELNQKNGVMDQFGHGTHVTGIAAAKTDNNEGVAGVCGECKVMVVQDSDSTGASLWSSFKAGVIYAVDNGADVINYSGGNTGPFDPDTLQVIEDAVAYANSNNVTFVAAVGNGPETSVAYPAKFSSQYDNVIAVSATDHIDDRAGYSNSGPEVNVAAPGGDGGPEDEDDIYSTTPNYAFTLETETTQTYGYLAGTSMSTPHVTGTVGLMLSVNNTLLPNQIRAILEQTADDVFFDGFDEQTGHGRINAYEALKYTLENYGGTLSGEVLLTENLTISSGAVLTVEEGTTIKFDPGIKLTINGTLNVNGQSGSEVTFTRSGTSGTWDGIQFQTGSSGTIAYATVDHATKGVYVSDTDNVTIDNCTIQNFTEQGIYADNSSLTVQNSMIHLPAGASHGIYLLGDDSHPTITGNTIDDIAIGIERKDSPGAATISNNTIQTCNDGIKTHLSAPEIYNNYVERSVFHGIRLATSSSPDIHDNDIFDNSFGVLLEQSEPSRLKWNNIGWSNGDIQSNQDGGLYIFSLSSGNSFMDFQGNNFYDGLIKADVRNETSETLMARGNFWYDFSATGPIDASSPLSSHNTDAGPGGALGKLAAAEPDSESEPPAPA
;
A
#
# COMPACT_ATOMS: atom_id res chain seq x y z
N MET A 1 42.50 -54.31 -37.41
CA MET A 1 42.84 -55.51 -36.61
C MET A 1 42.65 -55.16 -35.14
N ALA A 2 41.77 -55.91 -34.48
CA ALA A 2 41.63 -56.22 -33.04
C ALA A 2 41.94 -55.15 -31.96
N ALA A 3 41.28 -55.05 -30.81
CA ALA A 3 39.98 -55.41 -30.23
C ALA A 3 40.15 -55.28 -28.69
N ARG A 4 39.04 -54.92 -28.00
CA ARG A 4 38.72 -55.05 -26.55
C ARG A 4 39.04 -53.84 -25.64
N LYS A 5 38.20 -53.43 -24.66
CA LYS A 5 36.83 -53.81 -24.21
C LYS A 5 36.34 -52.82 -23.11
N TYR A 6 35.08 -52.34 -23.23
CA TYR A 6 33.98 -52.17 -22.25
C TYR A 6 33.83 -51.07 -21.15
N ARG A 7 32.57 -50.55 -21.12
CA ARG A 7 31.69 -49.93 -20.07
C ARG A 7 31.78 -48.40 -19.93
N LEU A 8 30.72 -47.56 -19.90
CA LEU A 8 29.31 -47.63 -19.41
C LEU A 8 28.34 -46.75 -20.29
N PRO A 9 26.99 -46.74 -20.06
CA PRO A 9 25.96 -46.68 -21.11
C PRO A 9 25.21 -45.34 -21.31
N ILE A 10 24.55 -45.29 -22.48
CA ILE A 10 23.51 -44.37 -22.96
C ILE A 10 22.17 -44.68 -22.27
N LEU A 11 21.46 -43.65 -21.81
CA LEU A 11 20.00 -43.67 -21.62
C LEU A 11 19.45 -42.24 -21.74
N SER A 12 19.13 -41.88 -22.98
CA SER A 12 18.19 -40.81 -23.33
C SER A 12 17.06 -41.49 -24.12
N LEU A 13 15.82 -41.00 -23.96
CA LEU A 13 14.53 -41.59 -24.34
C LEU A 13 13.93 -42.56 -23.32
N PHE A 14 13.13 -42.03 -22.39
CA PHE A 14 11.79 -42.51 -22.02
C PHE A 14 11.21 -41.56 -20.97
N ALA A 15 10.42 -40.56 -21.38
CA ALA A 15 9.32 -39.91 -20.62
C ALA A 15 8.81 -38.64 -21.36
N CYS A 16 8.24 -38.82 -22.53
CA CYS A 16 7.17 -37.94 -23.06
C CYS A 16 5.91 -38.80 -23.12
N LEU A 17 4.75 -38.18 -22.88
CA LEU A 17 3.41 -38.74 -22.64
C LEU A 17 3.13 -39.18 -21.21
N LEU A 18 2.68 -38.21 -20.39
CA LEU A 18 1.42 -38.26 -19.64
C LEU A 18 1.11 -36.83 -19.14
N PHE A 19 0.47 -36.05 -20.00
CA PHE A 19 -0.25 -34.81 -19.66
C PHE A 19 -1.74 -35.13 -19.65
N PHE A 20 -2.48 -34.47 -18.75
CA PHE A 20 -3.94 -34.51 -18.51
C PHE A 20 -4.49 -35.70 -17.72
N CYS A 21 -4.54 -35.55 -16.38
CA CYS A 21 -5.81 -35.46 -15.61
C CYS A 21 -5.49 -35.40 -14.09
N GLY A 22 -5.93 -34.35 -13.39
CA GLY A 22 -6.06 -34.37 -11.92
C GLY A 22 -5.59 -33.11 -11.19
N GLY A 23 -6.56 -32.24 -10.85
CA GLY A 23 -6.69 -31.63 -9.53
C GLY A 23 -5.69 -30.55 -9.12
N VAL A 24 -6.18 -29.30 -9.16
CA VAL A 24 -5.65 -28.15 -8.44
C VAL A 24 -5.74 -28.42 -6.93
N GLN A 25 -4.60 -28.41 -6.23
CA GLN A 25 -4.50 -28.04 -4.81
C GLN A 25 -3.19 -27.28 -4.64
N GLY A 26 -3.29 -25.96 -4.49
CA GLY A 26 -2.18 -25.13 -4.04
C GLY A 26 -1.90 -25.46 -2.57
N VAL A 27 -0.85 -26.24 -2.32
CA VAL A 27 -0.26 -26.30 -0.99
C VAL A 27 0.62 -25.07 -0.88
N LEU A 28 0.18 -24.10 -0.07
CA LEU A 28 1.00 -22.94 0.33
C LEU A 28 2.35 -23.46 0.83
N ALA A 29 3.44 -23.04 0.19
CA ALA A 29 4.78 -23.39 0.63
C ALA A 29 5.01 -22.78 2.02
N GLN A 30 5.20 -23.63 3.03
CA GLN A 30 5.50 -23.21 4.40
C GLN A 30 6.81 -22.40 4.40
N ARG A 31 6.81 -21.17 4.94
CA ARG A 31 8.00 -20.31 5.01
C ARG A 31 9.05 -20.90 5.96
N MET A 32 10.31 -20.83 5.55
CA MET A 32 11.45 -21.49 6.22
C MET A 32 12.59 -20.50 6.46
N VAL A 33 13.24 -20.54 7.62
CA VAL A 33 14.50 -19.85 7.92
C VAL A 33 15.48 -20.86 8.49
N ALA A 34 16.73 -20.86 7.99
CA ALA A 34 17.75 -21.86 8.33
C ALA A 34 17.27 -23.32 8.21
N GLY A 35 16.38 -23.60 7.23
CA GLY A 35 15.84 -24.94 7.00
C GLY A 35 14.79 -25.40 8.00
N LYS A 36 14.26 -24.51 8.84
CA LYS A 36 13.16 -24.79 9.79
C LYS A 36 11.92 -23.95 9.49
N PRO A 37 10.71 -24.46 9.80
CA PRO A 37 9.50 -23.68 9.61
C PRO A 37 9.44 -22.46 10.51
N ILE A 38 8.94 -21.35 9.97
CA ILE A 38 8.52 -20.20 10.76
C ILE A 38 7.13 -20.49 11.34
N LYS A 39 6.93 -20.13 12.60
CA LYS A 39 5.65 -20.19 13.31
C LYS A 39 5.36 -18.82 13.91
N THR A 40 4.09 -18.61 14.22
CA THR A 40 3.57 -17.37 14.80
C THR A 40 3.00 -17.71 16.17
N GLY A 41 3.15 -16.82 17.15
CA GLY A 41 2.71 -17.07 18.51
C GLY A 41 2.84 -15.86 19.40
N PHE A 42 2.28 -15.93 20.61
CA PHE A 42 2.31 -14.82 21.56
C PHE A 42 3.41 -15.03 22.60
N TRP A 43 4.33 -14.06 22.71
CA TRP A 43 5.34 -14.02 23.75
C TRP A 43 5.25 -12.71 24.53
N LYS A 44 5.14 -12.80 25.86
CA LYS A 44 4.99 -11.64 26.77
C LYS A 44 3.87 -10.66 26.38
N GLY A 45 2.80 -11.15 25.75
CA GLY A 45 1.65 -10.35 25.33
C GLY A 45 1.76 -9.74 23.93
N HIS A 46 2.86 -9.98 23.22
CA HIS A 46 3.08 -9.53 21.84
C HIS A 46 3.06 -10.72 20.89
N GLU A 47 2.43 -10.57 19.72
CA GLU A 47 2.54 -11.55 18.64
C GLU A 47 3.93 -11.44 18.01
N ILE A 48 4.57 -12.58 17.77
CA ILE A 48 5.91 -12.68 17.20
C ILE A 48 5.97 -13.80 16.17
N GLU A 49 6.91 -13.67 15.23
CA GLU A 49 7.38 -14.77 14.40
C GLU A 49 8.61 -15.41 15.04
N TYR A 50 8.68 -16.74 15.02
CA TYR A 50 9.81 -17.48 15.58
C TYR A 50 10.09 -18.76 14.78
N VAL A 51 11.31 -19.26 14.91
CA VAL A 51 11.72 -20.52 14.31
C VAL A 51 11.18 -21.70 15.13
N GLU A 52 10.43 -22.61 14.50
CA GLU A 52 9.82 -23.77 15.18
C GLU A 52 10.87 -24.62 15.92
N GLY A 53 10.64 -24.83 17.22
CA GLY A 53 11.51 -25.64 18.05
C GLY A 53 12.87 -24.99 18.33
N ARG A 54 12.99 -23.66 18.33
CA ARG A 54 14.22 -22.96 18.76
C ARG A 54 13.95 -21.89 19.80
N ILE A 55 14.84 -21.81 20.78
CA ILE A 55 14.85 -20.80 21.85
C ILE A 55 16.27 -20.31 22.12
N ASN A 56 16.37 -19.07 22.58
CA ASN A 56 17.59 -18.47 23.14
C ASN A 56 17.54 -18.60 24.67
N LEU A 57 18.59 -19.13 25.29
CA LEU A 57 18.67 -19.35 26.73
C LEU A 57 19.90 -18.66 27.31
N LYS A 58 19.68 -17.84 28.35
CA LYS A 58 20.74 -17.16 29.10
C LYS A 58 20.92 -17.75 30.48
N LEU A 59 22.15 -18.08 30.86
CA LEU A 59 22.47 -18.54 32.22
C LEU A 59 22.77 -17.39 33.18
N LYS A 60 22.37 -17.53 34.45
CA LYS A 60 22.77 -16.61 35.54
C LYS A 60 24.27 -16.68 35.78
N SER A 61 24.82 -15.57 36.28
CA SER A 61 26.25 -15.46 36.59
C SER A 61 26.64 -16.50 37.64
N GLY A 62 27.73 -17.22 37.38
CA GLY A 62 28.22 -18.30 38.24
C GLY A 62 27.78 -19.72 37.85
N TYR A 63 26.92 -19.87 36.84
CA TYR A 63 26.61 -21.16 36.22
C TYR A 63 27.27 -21.29 34.85
N ASP A 64 27.59 -22.51 34.45
CA ASP A 64 28.13 -22.83 33.12
C ASP A 64 27.34 -23.94 32.41
N LYS A 65 27.77 -24.27 31.20
CA LYS A 65 27.17 -25.34 30.38
C LYS A 65 27.01 -26.64 31.16
N THR A 66 28.02 -27.05 31.93
CA THR A 66 28.01 -28.35 32.63
C THR A 66 26.92 -28.43 33.68
N ASP A 67 26.54 -27.31 34.28
CA ASP A 67 25.47 -27.27 35.26
C ASP A 67 24.10 -27.54 34.61
N ILE A 68 23.86 -27.04 33.38
CA ILE A 68 22.53 -27.07 32.74
C ILE A 68 22.32 -28.32 31.86
N LEU A 69 23.40 -29.00 31.45
CA LEU A 69 23.35 -30.22 30.62
C LEU A 69 22.41 -31.33 31.15
N PRO A 70 22.28 -31.59 32.48
CA PRO A 70 21.32 -32.58 32.98
C PRO A 70 19.86 -32.24 32.60
N LEU A 71 19.49 -30.96 32.65
CA LEU A 71 18.14 -30.49 32.29
C LEU A 71 17.87 -30.68 30.80
N PHE A 72 18.88 -30.41 29.97
CA PHE A 72 18.81 -30.61 28.52
C PHE A 72 18.67 -32.09 28.17
N SER A 73 19.41 -32.95 28.87
CA SER A 73 19.32 -34.40 28.69
C SER A 73 17.96 -34.95 29.11
N GLU A 74 17.32 -34.39 30.14
CA GLU A 74 15.99 -34.79 30.61
C GLU A 74 14.88 -34.44 29.61
N HIS A 75 15.01 -33.31 28.92
CA HIS A 75 13.99 -32.79 27.99
C HIS A 75 14.37 -32.94 26.52
N GLU A 76 15.40 -33.74 26.23
CA GLU A 76 15.91 -34.02 24.88
C GLU A 76 16.25 -32.72 24.09
N MET A 77 16.68 -31.67 24.78
CA MET A 77 17.08 -30.40 24.16
C MET A 77 18.55 -30.44 23.73
N ASP A 78 18.86 -29.82 22.60
CA ASP A 78 20.21 -29.77 22.03
C ASP A 78 20.74 -28.33 21.98
N ILE A 79 22.00 -28.13 22.38
CA ILE A 79 22.67 -26.84 22.22
C ILE A 79 23.22 -26.76 20.79
N VAL A 80 22.65 -25.87 19.98
CA VAL A 80 23.03 -25.65 18.58
C VAL A 80 24.17 -24.64 18.47
N GLN A 81 24.11 -23.57 19.26
CA GLN A 81 25.21 -22.64 19.46
C GLN A 81 25.53 -22.57 20.95
N ASP A 82 26.79 -22.77 21.28
CA ASP A 82 27.24 -22.83 22.67
C ASP A 82 27.16 -21.47 23.37
N PHE A 83 27.22 -21.49 24.70
CA PHE A 83 27.16 -20.28 25.51
C PHE A 83 28.27 -19.29 25.12
N ASP A 84 27.86 -18.10 24.69
CA ASP A 84 28.74 -17.03 24.24
C ASP A 84 29.30 -16.18 25.41
N LYS A 85 30.03 -15.11 25.06
CA LYS A 85 30.57 -14.14 26.04
C LYS A 85 29.48 -13.43 26.86
N LEU A 86 28.25 -13.38 26.37
CA LEU A 86 27.07 -12.79 27.01
C LEU A 86 26.27 -13.83 27.81
N ARG A 87 26.68 -15.11 27.77
CA ARG A 87 26.06 -16.28 28.40
C ARG A 87 24.75 -16.71 27.73
N TRP A 88 24.58 -16.41 26.45
CA TRP A 88 23.48 -16.91 25.63
C TRP A 88 23.89 -18.16 24.85
N ALA A 89 22.99 -19.13 24.80
CA ALA A 89 23.08 -20.28 23.90
C ALA A 89 21.82 -20.37 23.04
N LEU A 90 21.98 -20.84 21.80
CA LEU A 90 20.86 -21.23 20.94
C LEU A 90 20.54 -22.70 21.18
N VAL A 91 19.28 -22.99 21.50
CA VAL A 91 18.81 -24.32 21.91
C VAL A 91 17.72 -24.80 20.96
N GLU A 92 17.85 -26.06 20.53
CA GLU A 92 16.85 -26.76 19.75
C GLU A 92 16.00 -27.63 20.67
N VAL A 93 14.69 -27.50 20.50
CA VAL A 93 13.65 -28.15 21.30
C VAL A 93 12.98 -29.22 20.44
N PRO A 94 12.73 -30.43 20.99
CA PRO A 94 12.07 -31.49 20.23
C PRO A 94 10.71 -31.08 19.66
N PRO A 95 10.33 -31.56 18.46
CA PRO A 95 9.08 -31.15 17.77
C PRO A 95 7.79 -31.44 18.53
N HIS A 96 7.84 -32.29 19.56
CA HIS A 96 6.68 -32.67 20.37
C HIS A 96 6.52 -31.82 21.63
N VAL A 97 7.42 -30.87 21.87
CA VAL A 97 7.40 -29.96 23.03
C VAL A 97 6.95 -28.58 22.58
N ASP A 98 5.93 -28.04 23.24
CA ASP A 98 5.49 -26.65 23.06
C ASP A 98 6.53 -25.69 23.67
N ILE A 99 7.16 -24.87 22.83
CA ILE A 99 8.27 -24.02 23.27
C ILE A 99 7.84 -23.00 24.33
N PHE A 100 6.62 -22.48 24.26
CA PHE A 100 6.15 -21.46 25.20
C PHE A 100 5.93 -22.02 26.61
N SER A 101 5.33 -23.21 26.71
CA SER A 101 5.17 -23.93 27.98
C SER A 101 6.52 -24.30 28.61
N LEU A 102 7.49 -24.68 27.77
CA LEU A 102 8.86 -24.97 28.21
C LEU A 102 9.56 -23.70 28.72
N MET A 103 9.46 -22.59 27.97
CA MET A 103 10.02 -21.30 28.35
C MET A 103 9.45 -20.81 29.69
N ASP A 104 8.13 -20.93 29.91
CA ASP A 104 7.48 -20.59 31.19
C ASP A 104 8.00 -21.38 32.39
N ALA A 105 8.52 -22.58 32.16
CA ALA A 105 9.17 -23.41 33.18
C ALA A 105 10.64 -23.02 33.36
N LEU A 106 11.36 -22.82 32.25
CA LEU A 106 12.77 -22.42 32.24
C LEU A 106 12.99 -21.04 32.88
N ASP A 107 12.10 -20.09 32.65
CA ASP A 107 12.16 -18.74 33.23
C ASP A 107 12.13 -18.75 34.77
N LYS A 108 11.51 -19.78 35.37
CA LYS A 108 11.46 -20.00 36.83
C LYS A 108 12.63 -20.83 37.35
N HIS A 109 13.48 -21.36 36.48
CA HIS A 109 14.58 -22.25 36.87
C HIS A 109 15.71 -21.45 37.56
N PRO A 110 16.29 -21.95 38.67
CA PRO A 110 17.27 -21.20 39.46
C PRO A 110 18.52 -20.78 38.68
N MET A 111 18.85 -21.50 37.61
CA MET A 111 20.05 -21.27 36.79
C MET A 111 19.83 -20.38 35.57
N VAL A 112 18.58 -20.20 35.14
CA VAL A 112 18.24 -19.42 33.95
C VAL A 112 18.08 -17.95 34.35
N GLU A 113 18.70 -17.05 33.61
CA GLU A 113 18.58 -15.59 33.73
C GLU A 113 17.46 -15.07 32.83
N ALA A 114 17.39 -15.59 31.60
CA ALA A 114 16.37 -15.26 30.62
C ALA A 114 16.20 -16.42 29.64
N VAL A 115 15.00 -16.56 29.08
CA VAL A 115 14.71 -17.47 27.97
C VAL A 115 13.73 -16.79 27.01
N GLU A 116 14.05 -16.86 25.72
CA GLU A 116 13.34 -16.13 24.67
C GLU A 116 13.14 -17.07 23.46
N PRO A 117 12.11 -16.87 22.64
CA PRO A 117 11.98 -17.61 21.39
C PRO A 117 13.08 -17.16 20.42
N ASP A 118 13.45 -18.00 19.46
CA ASP A 118 14.35 -17.60 18.37
C ASP A 118 13.53 -16.81 17.33
N GLY A 119 13.36 -15.52 17.63
CA GLY A 119 12.53 -14.61 16.85
C GLY A 119 13.06 -14.42 15.43
N VAL A 120 12.14 -14.30 14.47
CA VAL A 120 12.48 -13.95 13.09
C VAL A 120 12.56 -12.44 12.98
N MET A 121 13.70 -11.94 12.52
CA MET A 121 13.84 -10.55 12.07
C MET A 121 13.53 -10.48 10.57
N HIS A 122 12.86 -9.42 10.16
CA HIS A 122 12.63 -9.11 8.75
C HIS A 122 13.66 -8.07 8.29
N THR A 123 14.01 -8.13 7.01
CA THR A 123 14.79 -7.09 6.36
C THR A 123 13.86 -5.95 5.98
N PHE A 124 14.21 -4.72 6.39
CA PHE A 124 13.79 -3.50 5.70
C PHE A 124 14.43 -3.49 4.29
N LEU A 125 14.10 -2.54 3.41
CA LEU A 125 14.89 -2.36 2.19
C LEU A 125 16.28 -1.81 2.56
N ASP A 126 17.16 -2.72 2.98
CA ASP A 126 18.59 -2.46 3.15
C ASP A 126 19.25 -2.61 1.76
N PRO A 127 19.69 -1.53 1.11
CA PRO A 127 20.40 -1.67 -0.15
C PRO A 127 21.66 -2.52 0.02
N ASN A 128 21.93 -3.36 -0.98
CA ASN A 128 23.04 -4.32 -0.95
C ASN A 128 24.43 -3.69 -1.21
N ASP A 129 24.53 -2.37 -1.17
CA ASP A 129 25.74 -1.58 -1.31
C ASP A 129 26.68 -1.89 -0.12
N PRO A 130 27.93 -2.34 -0.36
CA PRO A 130 28.81 -2.83 0.70
C PRO A 130 29.06 -1.85 1.84
N SER A 131 29.24 -0.55 1.53
CA SER A 131 29.54 0.49 2.53
C SER A 131 28.30 0.93 3.32
N PHE A 132 27.10 0.68 2.79
CA PHE A 132 25.88 0.81 3.58
C PHE A 132 25.74 -0.39 4.51
N THR A 133 25.89 -1.60 3.96
CA THR A 133 25.69 -2.87 4.69
C THR A 133 26.67 -3.07 5.85
N ASP A 134 27.90 -2.58 5.74
CA ASP A 134 28.91 -2.70 6.81
C ASP A 134 28.83 -1.60 7.88
N GLY A 135 27.90 -0.67 7.75
CA GLY A 135 27.66 0.43 8.71
C GLY A 135 28.51 1.67 8.47
N THR A 136 29.32 1.70 7.40
CA THR A 136 30.19 2.86 7.09
C THR A 136 29.41 4.13 6.79
N GLN A 137 28.25 4.03 6.14
CA GLN A 137 27.39 5.18 5.82
C GLN A 137 26.42 5.53 6.96
N TRP A 138 26.95 5.88 8.13
CA TRP A 138 26.15 6.22 9.32
C TRP A 138 25.13 7.32 9.06
N ALA A 139 25.45 8.30 8.22
CA ALA A 139 24.56 9.41 7.87
C ALA A 139 23.23 8.98 7.23
N LEU A 140 23.17 7.76 6.67
CA LEU A 140 21.97 7.18 6.09
C LEU A 140 21.25 6.24 7.07
N HIS A 141 22.00 5.60 7.98
CA HIS A 141 21.49 4.65 8.97
C HIS A 141 22.48 4.51 10.14
N ASN A 142 22.17 5.13 11.27
CA ASN A 142 22.97 5.20 12.48
C ASN A 142 22.33 4.35 13.58
N THR A 143 22.84 3.14 13.70
CA THR A 143 22.45 2.16 14.73
C THR A 143 23.26 2.31 16.03
N GLY A 144 24.12 3.33 16.13
CA GLY A 144 25.16 3.43 17.16
C GLY A 144 26.34 2.47 16.94
N GLN A 145 26.63 2.15 15.66
CA GLN A 145 27.77 1.31 15.26
C GLN A 145 29.11 1.91 15.70
N ASP A 146 30.12 1.07 15.93
CA ASP A 146 31.48 1.48 16.32
C ASP A 146 32.51 0.78 15.41
N PRO A 147 33.27 1.52 14.58
CA PRO A 147 33.25 2.99 14.40
C PRO A 147 32.03 3.50 13.59
N PRO A 148 31.70 4.81 13.60
CA PRO A 148 32.36 5.86 14.41
C PRO A 148 32.00 5.86 15.91
N GLY A 149 30.97 5.13 16.30
CA GLY A 149 30.18 5.45 17.48
C GLY A 149 28.99 6.32 17.05
N GLY A 150 28.20 6.81 18.00
CA GLY A 150 27.12 7.74 17.68
C GLY A 150 25.89 7.61 18.55
N ALA A 151 25.01 8.60 18.42
CA ALA A 151 23.66 8.49 18.92
C ALA A 151 22.87 7.63 17.92
N MET A 152 22.22 6.59 18.43
CA MET A 152 21.26 5.84 17.62
C MET A 152 20.21 6.82 17.08
N ASP A 153 19.79 6.63 15.83
CA ASP A 153 18.83 7.49 15.13
C ASP A 153 19.41 8.87 14.72
N ALA A 154 20.73 9.08 14.86
CA ALA A 154 21.43 10.27 14.38
C ALA A 154 21.75 10.21 12.87
N ASP A 155 20.71 10.07 12.03
CA ASP A 155 20.78 9.90 10.58
C ASP A 155 19.52 10.44 9.87
N ILE A 156 19.38 10.29 8.55
CA ILE A 156 18.26 10.90 7.82
C ILE A 156 17.03 9.98 7.60
N ASP A 157 16.96 8.80 8.22
CA ASP A 157 15.93 7.78 7.97
C ASP A 157 15.82 7.39 6.49
N ALA A 158 16.97 7.14 5.86
CA ALA A 158 17.01 6.79 4.43
C ALA A 158 16.37 5.42 4.12
N PRO A 159 16.62 4.34 4.91
CA PRO A 159 16.02 3.02 4.67
C PRO A 159 14.49 3.06 4.65
N GLU A 160 13.90 3.75 5.63
CA GLU A 160 12.46 3.94 5.77
C GLU A 160 11.91 4.77 4.59
N ALA A 161 12.65 5.78 4.11
CA ALA A 161 12.28 6.51 2.91
C ALA A 161 12.34 5.63 1.64
N TRP A 162 13.33 4.73 1.55
CA TRP A 162 13.51 3.83 0.42
C TRP A 162 12.47 2.71 0.37
N ASP A 163 11.91 2.33 1.51
CA ASP A 163 10.71 1.50 1.60
C ASP A 163 9.51 2.13 0.87
N ILE A 164 9.50 3.45 0.66
CA ILE A 164 8.51 4.14 -0.19
C ILE A 164 9.00 4.28 -1.63
N THR A 165 10.21 4.80 -1.84
CA THR A 165 10.79 4.93 -3.18
C THR A 165 12.32 5.11 -3.13
N LEU A 166 13.02 4.52 -4.11
CA LEU A 166 14.43 4.83 -4.40
C LEU A 166 14.59 6.09 -5.27
N GLY A 167 13.49 6.72 -5.67
CA GLY A 167 13.45 7.86 -6.59
C GLY A 167 12.94 7.51 -7.99
N SER A 168 12.93 8.50 -8.88
CA SER A 168 12.45 8.37 -10.25
C SER A 168 13.36 9.04 -11.26
N SER A 169 13.59 8.35 -12.38
CA SER A 169 14.35 8.90 -13.53
C SER A 169 13.66 10.07 -14.25
N SER A 170 12.44 10.44 -13.83
CA SER A 170 11.78 11.68 -14.25
C SER A 170 12.29 12.91 -13.50
N VAL A 171 12.89 12.74 -12.32
CA VAL A 171 13.43 13.82 -11.50
C VAL A 171 14.90 14.03 -11.86
N ILE A 172 15.29 15.29 -12.07
CA ILE A 172 16.65 15.70 -12.44
C ILE A 172 17.26 16.52 -11.30
N ILE A 173 18.26 15.93 -10.64
CA ILE A 173 19.11 16.58 -9.65
C ILE A 173 20.30 17.21 -10.37
N ALA A 174 20.46 18.53 -10.32
CA ALA A 174 21.63 19.22 -10.86
C ALA A 174 22.70 19.45 -9.78
N ILE A 175 23.90 18.95 -10.03
CA ILE A 175 25.09 19.16 -9.21
C ILE A 175 25.97 20.20 -9.91
N LEU A 176 26.05 21.40 -9.33
CA LEU A 176 26.93 22.48 -9.79
C LEU A 176 28.19 22.46 -8.91
N ASP A 177 29.27 21.86 -9.39
CA ASP A 177 30.44 21.56 -8.56
C ASP A 177 31.72 21.36 -9.42
N SER A 178 32.74 20.64 -8.92
CA SER A 178 34.03 20.43 -9.59
C SER A 178 34.04 19.39 -10.70
N GLY A 179 32.92 18.69 -10.94
CA GLY A 179 32.76 17.72 -12.03
C GLY A 179 32.34 16.32 -11.56
N ILE A 180 32.58 15.32 -12.42
CA ILE A 180 32.30 13.89 -12.17
C ILE A 180 33.46 13.00 -12.71
N PRO A 181 33.67 11.76 -12.24
CA PRO A 181 34.79 10.94 -12.70
C PRO A 181 34.70 10.53 -14.16
N MET A 182 35.55 11.12 -14.99
CA MET A 182 35.64 10.82 -16.42
C MET A 182 37.00 10.25 -16.80
N GLN A 183 37.02 9.13 -17.53
CA GLN A 183 38.23 8.59 -18.15
C GLN A 183 37.99 8.37 -19.64
N ASN A 184 38.93 8.81 -20.48
CA ASN A 184 38.83 8.69 -21.95
C ASN A 184 37.52 9.25 -22.54
N GLY A 185 36.95 10.29 -21.93
CA GLY A 185 35.71 10.93 -22.38
C GLY A 185 34.43 10.16 -22.01
N SER A 186 34.47 9.26 -21.04
CA SER A 186 33.30 8.51 -20.55
C SER A 186 33.27 8.46 -19.03
N LEU A 187 32.06 8.33 -18.47
CA LEU A 187 31.86 8.06 -17.04
C LEU A 187 32.62 6.79 -16.64
N SER A 188 33.28 6.84 -15.49
CA SER A 188 34.27 5.81 -15.12
C SER A 188 34.06 5.21 -13.74
N HIS A 189 33.23 5.82 -12.89
CA HIS A 189 32.99 5.35 -11.53
C HIS A 189 31.90 4.28 -11.48
N PRO A 190 32.07 3.16 -10.75
CA PRO A 190 31.08 2.09 -10.64
C PRO A 190 29.67 2.61 -10.27
N ASP A 191 29.56 3.44 -9.23
CA ASP A 191 28.28 3.99 -8.79
C ASP A 191 27.77 5.19 -9.59
N LEU A 192 28.64 5.85 -10.35
CA LEU A 192 28.33 7.10 -11.06
C LEU A 192 28.35 6.89 -12.58
N GLY A 193 27.45 6.02 -13.03
CA GLY A 193 27.08 5.92 -14.44
C GLY A 193 28.02 5.14 -15.34
N LEU A 194 29.03 4.43 -14.80
CA LEU A 194 29.82 3.47 -15.58
C LEU A 194 28.93 2.39 -16.24
N ASN A 195 28.03 1.81 -15.44
CA ASN A 195 27.11 0.75 -15.89
C ASN A 195 25.75 1.29 -16.36
N ASN A 196 25.44 2.56 -16.08
CA ASN A 196 24.19 3.20 -16.49
C ASN A 196 24.40 4.69 -16.86
N PRO A 197 25.07 4.97 -17.99
CA PRO A 197 25.39 6.34 -18.38
C PRO A 197 24.15 7.18 -18.71
N SER A 198 23.01 6.56 -19.04
CA SER A 198 21.76 7.27 -19.34
C SER A 198 21.12 7.99 -18.15
N ARG A 199 21.56 7.69 -16.92
CA ARG A 199 21.16 8.45 -15.73
C ARG A 199 21.79 9.82 -15.64
N PHE A 200 22.87 10.05 -16.39
CA PHE A 200 23.67 11.26 -16.27
C PHE A 200 23.48 12.16 -17.48
N ILE A 201 23.18 13.43 -17.20
CA ILE A 201 23.19 14.52 -18.17
C ILE A 201 24.50 15.28 -17.96
N LEU A 202 25.45 15.09 -18.88
CA LEU A 202 26.74 15.78 -18.82
C LEU A 202 26.60 17.20 -19.41
N GLY A 203 26.58 18.19 -18.53
CA GLY A 203 26.54 19.61 -18.86
C GLY A 203 27.90 20.17 -19.29
N PRO A 204 28.03 21.51 -19.35
CA PRO A 204 29.28 22.16 -19.71
C PRO A 204 30.26 22.23 -18.55
N ASP A 205 31.54 22.32 -18.90
CA ASP A 205 32.57 22.93 -18.07
C ASP A 205 32.57 24.45 -18.31
N LEU A 206 32.22 25.19 -17.27
CA LEU A 206 32.04 26.65 -17.27
C LEU A 206 33.25 27.41 -16.72
N ILE A 207 34.27 26.69 -16.24
CA ILE A 207 35.46 27.27 -15.61
C ILE A 207 36.70 27.15 -16.52
N GLU A 208 36.93 25.98 -17.14
CA GLU A 208 37.98 25.76 -18.12
C GLU A 208 37.41 25.75 -19.56
N LEU A 209 37.12 26.95 -20.08
CA LEU A 209 36.47 27.18 -21.39
C LEU A 209 37.17 26.55 -22.62
N ASN A 210 38.35 25.95 -22.47
CA ASN A 210 39.03 25.20 -23.53
C ASN A 210 38.54 23.73 -23.66
N GLN A 211 37.60 23.27 -22.81
CA GLN A 211 36.78 22.04 -22.92
C GLN A 211 37.53 20.72 -23.20
N LYS A 212 38.83 20.62 -22.91
CA LYS A 212 39.63 19.46 -23.33
C LYS A 212 39.26 18.16 -22.63
N ASN A 213 38.71 18.25 -21.41
CA ASN A 213 38.46 17.09 -20.55
C ASN A 213 36.95 16.86 -20.27
N GLY A 214 36.05 17.66 -20.85
CA GLY A 214 34.64 17.66 -20.44
C GLY A 214 34.48 18.08 -18.98
N VAL A 215 33.45 17.57 -18.30
CA VAL A 215 33.17 17.82 -16.87
C VAL A 215 33.99 16.92 -15.94
N MET A 216 35.24 16.61 -16.30
CA MET A 216 36.11 15.70 -15.54
C MET A 216 36.47 16.32 -14.19
N ASP A 217 36.13 15.64 -13.11
CA ASP A 217 36.46 16.10 -11.77
C ASP A 217 37.95 15.96 -11.48
N GLN A 218 38.66 17.08 -11.39
CA GLN A 218 40.08 17.09 -11.02
C GLN A 218 40.32 17.46 -9.56
N PHE A 219 39.27 17.97 -8.90
CA PHE A 219 39.33 18.37 -7.50
C PHE A 219 38.90 17.22 -6.60
N GLY A 220 37.75 16.58 -6.86
CA GLY A 220 37.23 15.42 -6.13
C GLY A 220 35.93 15.70 -5.37
N HIS A 221 35.64 16.97 -5.07
CA HIS A 221 34.49 17.38 -4.27
C HIS A 221 33.14 17.08 -4.95
N GLY A 222 32.99 17.43 -6.23
CA GLY A 222 31.75 17.20 -6.98
C GLY A 222 31.40 15.73 -7.12
N THR A 223 32.41 14.87 -7.22
CA THR A 223 32.23 13.41 -7.16
C THR A 223 31.60 12.98 -5.83
N HIS A 224 32.16 13.45 -4.70
CA HIS A 224 31.69 13.10 -3.36
C HIS A 224 30.26 13.58 -3.09
N VAL A 225 29.98 14.83 -3.45
CA VAL A 225 28.63 15.42 -3.40
C VAL A 225 27.64 14.63 -4.25
N THR A 226 28.01 14.23 -5.47
CA THR A 226 27.15 13.44 -6.34
C THR A 226 26.84 12.07 -5.75
N GLY A 227 27.83 11.42 -5.13
CA GLY A 227 27.66 10.13 -4.47
C GLY A 227 26.62 10.18 -3.36
N ILE A 228 26.69 11.19 -2.49
CA ILE A 228 25.72 11.37 -1.40
C ILE A 228 24.32 11.56 -1.96
N ALA A 229 24.14 12.48 -2.90
CA ALA A 229 22.81 12.80 -3.41
C ALA A 229 22.17 11.66 -4.20
N ALA A 230 22.95 10.94 -5.03
CA ALA A 230 22.38 10.10 -6.09
C ALA A 230 23.33 9.01 -6.65
N ALA A 231 24.29 8.51 -5.85
CA ALA A 231 24.92 7.22 -6.18
C ALA A 231 23.84 6.17 -6.46
N LYS A 232 24.11 5.25 -7.40
CA LYS A 232 23.15 4.21 -7.74
C LYS A 232 23.03 3.23 -6.56
N THR A 233 21.94 3.34 -5.82
CA THR A 233 21.58 2.44 -4.70
C THR A 233 21.07 1.09 -5.19
N ASP A 234 21.29 0.05 -4.39
CA ASP A 234 20.91 -1.35 -4.62
C ASP A 234 21.56 -1.94 -5.88
N ASN A 235 22.88 -1.81 -5.99
CA ASN A 235 23.65 -2.26 -7.16
C ASN A 235 24.82 -3.22 -6.86
N ASN A 236 25.02 -3.60 -5.60
CA ASN A 236 26.10 -4.44 -5.07
C ASN A 236 27.51 -3.82 -5.19
N GLU A 237 27.60 -2.51 -5.35
CA GLU A 237 28.84 -1.74 -5.49
C GLU A 237 28.88 -0.63 -4.43
N GLY A 238 30.07 -0.29 -3.96
CA GLY A 238 30.34 0.95 -3.22
C GLY A 238 29.33 1.40 -2.16
N VAL A 239 28.69 2.53 -2.48
CA VAL A 239 27.89 3.37 -1.57
C VAL A 239 26.48 3.57 -2.12
N ALA A 240 25.50 3.64 -1.23
CA ALA A 240 24.14 4.06 -1.54
C ALA A 240 24.04 5.59 -1.58
N GLY A 241 23.28 6.12 -2.53
CA GLY A 241 22.90 7.54 -2.59
C GLY A 241 21.45 7.76 -2.17
N VAL A 242 21.13 8.96 -1.67
CA VAL A 242 19.78 9.23 -1.14
C VAL A 242 18.70 9.08 -2.21
N CYS A 243 18.81 9.74 -3.38
CA CYS A 243 17.91 9.50 -4.51
C CYS A 243 18.53 8.55 -5.53
N GLY A 244 18.61 7.29 -5.14
CA GLY A 244 19.26 6.22 -5.87
C GLY A 244 18.76 5.96 -7.28
N GLU A 245 17.59 6.45 -7.71
CA GLU A 245 17.01 6.32 -9.07
C GLU A 245 16.76 7.64 -9.82
N CYS A 246 17.10 8.79 -9.20
CA CYS A 246 17.05 10.09 -9.87
C CYS A 246 18.05 10.17 -11.05
N LYS A 247 17.74 11.03 -12.02
CA LYS A 247 18.75 11.49 -12.98
C LYS A 247 19.63 12.55 -12.36
N VAL A 248 20.89 12.58 -12.78
CA VAL A 248 21.88 13.55 -12.30
C VAL A 248 22.37 14.40 -13.47
N MET A 249 22.21 15.72 -13.37
CA MET A 249 22.84 16.67 -14.27
C MET A 249 24.13 17.19 -13.64
N VAL A 250 25.26 17.00 -14.32
CA VAL A 250 26.57 17.47 -13.83
C VAL A 250 26.95 18.73 -14.60
N VAL A 251 27.16 19.83 -13.87
CA VAL A 251 27.66 21.09 -14.43
C VAL A 251 28.93 21.46 -13.69
N GLN A 252 30.05 21.57 -14.40
CA GLN A 252 31.31 21.92 -13.76
C GLN A 252 31.43 23.45 -13.65
N ASP A 253 31.44 23.92 -12.40
CA ASP A 253 31.55 25.31 -11.99
C ASP A 253 32.90 25.60 -11.31
N SER A 254 33.51 24.59 -10.66
CA SER A 254 34.76 24.74 -9.91
C SER A 254 35.96 24.14 -10.65
N ASP A 255 37.11 24.80 -10.53
CA ASP A 255 38.38 24.32 -11.12
C ASP A 255 39.06 23.24 -10.27
N SER A 256 40.24 22.79 -10.72
CA SER A 256 41.09 21.82 -10.00
C SER A 256 41.63 22.28 -8.65
N THR A 257 41.29 23.49 -8.19
CA THR A 257 41.59 23.98 -6.83
C THR A 257 40.36 24.11 -5.95
N GLY A 258 39.17 23.77 -6.47
CA GLY A 258 37.89 23.97 -5.81
C GLY A 258 37.38 25.40 -5.90
N ALA A 259 37.96 26.25 -6.76
CA ALA A 259 37.55 27.64 -6.89
C ALA A 259 36.47 27.80 -7.98
N SER A 260 35.37 28.47 -7.61
CA SER A 260 34.28 28.86 -8.52
C SER A 260 34.30 30.37 -8.82
N LEU A 261 33.71 30.77 -9.95
CA LEU A 261 33.51 32.17 -10.33
C LEU A 261 32.03 32.53 -10.26
N TRP A 262 31.69 33.78 -9.93
CA TRP A 262 30.28 34.24 -10.01
C TRP A 262 29.69 34.09 -11.42
N SER A 263 30.53 34.19 -12.46
CA SER A 263 30.12 33.98 -13.84
C SER A 263 29.83 32.52 -14.16
N SER A 264 30.62 31.57 -13.64
CA SER A 264 30.40 30.13 -13.84
C SER A 264 29.18 29.68 -13.05
N PHE A 265 29.05 30.10 -11.79
CA PHE A 265 27.85 29.88 -10.96
C PHE A 265 26.57 30.31 -11.70
N LYS A 266 26.46 31.59 -12.09
CA LYS A 266 25.27 32.09 -12.79
C LYS A 266 24.99 31.30 -14.07
N ALA A 267 26.02 31.03 -14.88
CA ALA A 267 25.85 30.28 -16.12
C ALA A 267 25.41 28.84 -15.86
N GLY A 268 25.87 28.22 -14.77
CA GLY A 268 25.51 26.87 -14.37
C GLY A 268 24.07 26.79 -13.89
N VAL A 269 23.62 27.76 -13.09
CA VAL A 269 22.21 27.83 -12.66
C VAL A 269 21.29 28.00 -13.86
N ILE A 270 21.61 28.92 -14.77
CA ILE A 270 20.84 29.10 -16.01
C ILE A 270 20.81 27.80 -16.82
N TYR A 271 21.96 27.15 -17.01
CA TYR A 271 22.03 25.89 -17.75
C TYR A 271 21.17 24.80 -17.10
N ALA A 272 21.25 24.63 -15.78
CA ALA A 272 20.49 23.62 -15.06
C ALA A 272 18.98 23.82 -15.22
N VAL A 273 18.50 25.04 -15.00
CA VAL A 273 17.09 25.42 -15.17
C VAL A 273 16.64 25.22 -16.62
N ASP A 274 17.39 25.72 -17.61
CA ASP A 274 17.06 25.62 -19.03
C ASP A 274 17.06 24.16 -19.55
N ASN A 275 17.74 23.25 -18.86
CA ASN A 275 17.82 21.83 -19.21
C ASN A 275 16.99 20.94 -18.26
N GLY A 276 16.04 21.54 -17.52
CA GLY A 276 14.99 20.81 -16.80
C GLY A 276 15.41 20.26 -15.45
N ALA A 277 16.39 20.84 -14.76
CA ALA A 277 16.66 20.51 -13.37
C ALA A 277 15.43 20.83 -12.49
N ASP A 278 15.03 19.89 -11.64
CA ASP A 278 13.96 20.10 -10.66
C ASP A 278 14.53 20.63 -9.33
N VAL A 279 15.76 20.20 -9.00
CA VAL A 279 16.51 20.66 -7.84
C VAL A 279 17.98 20.89 -8.21
N ILE A 280 18.56 21.96 -7.66
CA ILE A 280 19.97 22.31 -7.79
C ILE A 280 20.64 22.16 -6.43
N ASN A 281 21.70 21.35 -6.36
CA ASN A 281 22.64 21.33 -5.25
C ASN A 281 23.78 22.30 -5.51
N TYR A 282 24.06 23.17 -4.53
CA TYR A 282 25.24 24.00 -4.53
C TYR A 282 25.99 23.92 -3.20
N SER A 283 26.97 23.03 -3.16
CA SER A 283 27.87 22.77 -2.02
C SER A 283 29.08 23.73 -2.01
N GLY A 284 28.83 25.00 -2.30
CA GLY A 284 29.84 26.05 -2.34
C GLY A 284 29.28 27.36 -1.79
N GLY A 285 30.13 28.35 -1.62
CA GLY A 285 29.65 29.64 -1.15
C GLY A 285 30.74 30.68 -0.99
N ASN A 286 30.31 31.93 -0.80
CA ASN A 286 31.19 33.04 -0.49
C ASN A 286 30.88 33.59 0.90
N THR A 287 31.89 33.57 1.77
CA THR A 287 31.90 34.24 3.07
C THR A 287 32.71 35.53 2.97
N GLY A 288 32.08 36.68 3.17
CA GLY A 288 32.76 37.98 3.19
C GLY A 288 31.81 39.12 3.51
N PRO A 289 32.31 40.31 3.90
CA PRO A 289 31.48 41.49 4.18
C PRO A 289 30.99 42.09 2.87
N PHE A 290 30.17 41.33 2.13
CA PHE A 290 29.51 41.78 0.92
C PHE A 290 28.24 42.50 1.34
N ASP A 291 28.09 43.74 0.85
CA ASP A 291 26.82 44.44 0.91
C ASP A 291 25.82 43.65 0.04
N PRO A 292 24.58 43.35 0.49
CA PRO A 292 23.56 42.72 -0.35
C PRO A 292 23.43 43.39 -1.73
N ASP A 293 23.62 44.72 -1.80
CA ASP A 293 23.57 45.50 -3.03
C ASP A 293 24.76 45.21 -4.00
N THR A 294 25.73 44.37 -3.62
CA THR A 294 26.94 44.06 -4.40
C THR A 294 26.96 42.67 -5.05
N LEU A 295 25.96 41.81 -4.80
CA LEU A 295 25.91 40.42 -5.29
C LEU A 295 24.81 40.14 -6.33
N GLN A 296 24.35 41.15 -7.08
CA GLN A 296 23.26 41.05 -8.06
C GLN A 296 23.39 39.84 -9.02
N VAL A 297 24.62 39.49 -9.43
CA VAL A 297 24.85 38.35 -10.34
C VAL A 297 24.44 37.00 -9.74
N ILE A 298 24.66 36.82 -8.43
CA ILE A 298 24.31 35.59 -7.71
C ILE A 298 22.81 35.60 -7.42
N GLU A 299 22.28 36.76 -6.99
CA GLU A 299 20.85 36.93 -6.73
C GLU A 299 20.01 36.69 -8.01
N ASP A 300 20.39 37.28 -9.14
CA ASP A 300 19.68 37.11 -10.42
C ASP A 300 19.60 35.63 -10.82
N ALA A 301 20.64 34.84 -10.53
CA ALA A 301 20.66 33.41 -10.81
C ALA A 301 19.68 32.65 -9.90
N VAL A 302 19.71 32.93 -8.59
CA VAL A 302 18.77 32.35 -7.60
C VAL A 302 17.33 32.73 -7.93
N ALA A 303 17.08 34.00 -8.23
CA ALA A 303 15.78 34.52 -8.65
C ALA A 303 15.30 33.88 -9.96
N TYR A 304 16.21 33.58 -10.88
CA TYR A 304 15.89 32.87 -12.11
C TYR A 304 15.44 31.44 -11.83
N ALA A 305 16.14 30.69 -10.97
CA ALA A 305 15.69 29.37 -10.52
C ALA A 305 14.31 29.45 -9.84
N ASN A 306 14.10 30.44 -8.96
CA ASN A 306 12.81 30.67 -8.30
C ASN A 306 11.68 30.92 -9.30
N SER A 307 11.92 31.76 -10.32
CA SER A 307 10.91 32.09 -11.34
C SER A 307 10.52 30.91 -12.24
N ASN A 308 11.30 29.83 -12.21
CA ASN A 308 11.05 28.58 -12.93
C ASN A 308 10.68 27.42 -12.01
N ASN A 309 10.35 27.69 -10.74
CA ASN A 309 9.99 26.68 -9.72
C ASN A 309 11.07 25.61 -9.49
N VAL A 310 12.34 25.96 -9.62
CA VAL A 310 13.46 25.05 -9.33
C VAL A 310 13.93 25.24 -7.89
N THR A 311 13.95 24.15 -7.12
CA THR A 311 14.43 24.14 -5.74
C THR A 311 15.93 24.30 -5.71
N PHE A 312 16.44 25.12 -4.79
CA PHE A 312 17.86 25.46 -4.69
C PHE A 312 18.38 25.14 -3.29
N VAL A 313 19.17 24.08 -3.15
CA VAL A 313 19.71 23.62 -1.87
C VAL A 313 21.16 24.09 -1.77
N ALA A 314 21.49 24.83 -0.71
CA ALA A 314 22.77 25.50 -0.58
C ALA A 314 23.39 25.36 0.81
N ALA A 315 24.70 25.09 0.83
CA ALA A 315 25.49 24.99 2.05
C ALA A 315 25.60 26.35 2.78
N VAL A 316 25.44 26.35 4.10
CA VAL A 316 25.59 27.58 4.91
C VAL A 316 27.05 28.05 5.03
N GLY A 317 28.01 27.17 4.70
CA GLY A 317 29.44 27.43 4.68
C GLY A 317 30.17 26.93 5.93
N ASN A 318 31.49 26.76 5.80
CA ASN A 318 32.37 26.22 6.84
C ASN A 318 33.29 27.34 7.38
N GLY A 319 33.12 27.74 8.63
CA GLY A 319 33.91 28.82 9.24
C GLY A 319 33.84 28.81 10.77
N PRO A 320 34.92 29.19 11.47
CA PRO A 320 35.01 29.01 12.91
C PRO A 320 34.09 29.95 13.73
N GLU A 321 33.60 31.05 13.17
CA GLU A 321 32.85 32.12 13.88
C GLU A 321 32.07 33.05 12.90
N THR A 322 31.31 32.52 11.93
CA THR A 322 30.78 33.34 10.80
C THR A 322 29.31 33.11 10.40
N SER A 323 28.71 34.16 9.84
CA SER A 323 27.34 34.20 9.29
C SER A 323 27.17 33.30 8.06
N VAL A 324 25.95 32.85 7.81
CA VAL A 324 25.53 32.12 6.59
C VAL A 324 26.10 32.73 5.30
N ALA A 325 26.67 31.89 4.44
CA ALA A 325 27.27 32.25 3.16
C ALA A 325 26.21 32.50 2.07
N TYR A 326 26.58 33.23 1.01
CA TYR A 326 25.78 33.27 -0.22
C TYR A 326 26.15 32.08 -1.12
N PRO A 327 25.17 31.40 -1.76
CA PRO A 327 23.76 31.81 -1.91
C PRO A 327 22.80 31.37 -0.80
N ALA A 328 23.18 30.51 0.15
CA ALA A 328 22.27 30.01 1.21
C ALA A 328 21.54 31.13 1.97
N LYS A 329 22.22 32.26 2.22
CA LYS A 329 21.65 33.46 2.86
C LYS A 329 20.41 34.04 2.16
N PHE A 330 20.20 33.72 0.87
CA PHE A 330 19.01 34.11 0.13
C PHE A 330 17.74 33.36 0.55
N SER A 331 17.80 32.34 1.41
CA SER A 331 16.60 31.66 1.97
C SER A 331 15.64 32.62 2.68
N SER A 332 16.17 33.69 3.28
CA SER A 332 15.39 34.76 3.90
C SER A 332 14.60 35.63 2.91
N GLN A 333 14.90 35.54 1.61
CA GLN A 333 14.32 36.36 0.54
C GLN A 333 13.58 35.53 -0.51
N TYR A 334 14.00 34.29 -0.73
CA TYR A 334 13.52 33.40 -1.77
C TYR A 334 13.14 32.05 -1.17
N ASP A 335 11.85 31.70 -1.24
CA ASP A 335 11.32 30.46 -0.67
C ASP A 335 11.79 29.19 -1.37
N ASN A 336 12.39 29.31 -2.56
CA ASN A 336 13.01 28.17 -3.25
C ASN A 336 14.43 27.87 -2.76
N VAL A 337 15.03 28.71 -1.91
CA VAL A 337 16.37 28.47 -1.35
C VAL A 337 16.24 27.79 0.01
N ILE A 338 16.94 26.67 0.15
CA ILE A 338 17.04 25.89 1.38
C ILE A 338 18.48 25.96 1.86
N ALA A 339 18.70 26.63 2.98
CA ALA A 339 20.01 26.76 3.62
C ALA A 339 20.26 25.60 4.57
N VAL A 340 21.31 24.82 4.31
CA VAL A 340 21.60 23.56 5.01
C VAL A 340 22.83 23.69 5.89
N SER A 341 22.64 23.46 7.19
CA SER A 341 23.70 23.33 8.21
C SER A 341 24.13 21.88 8.40
N ALA A 342 25.21 21.66 9.15
CA ALA A 342 25.78 20.32 9.38
C ALA A 342 25.65 19.83 10.82
N THR A 343 25.24 18.58 10.97
CA THR A 343 25.32 17.80 12.22
C THR A 343 26.40 16.71 12.13
N ASP A 344 26.87 16.26 13.29
CA ASP A 344 27.76 15.11 13.43
C ASP A 344 26.99 13.81 13.73
N HIS A 345 27.72 12.74 14.01
CA HIS A 345 27.20 11.39 14.27
C HIS A 345 26.50 11.22 15.64
N ILE A 346 26.38 12.29 16.43
CA ILE A 346 25.64 12.33 17.71
C ILE A 346 24.52 13.40 17.72
N ASP A 347 24.13 13.91 16.54
CA ASP A 347 23.15 15.00 16.37
C ASP A 347 23.55 16.36 16.98
N ASP A 348 24.83 16.54 17.31
CA ASP A 348 25.33 17.87 17.68
C ASP A 348 25.63 18.68 16.41
N ARG A 349 25.53 20.01 16.51
CA ARG A 349 26.00 20.89 15.42
C ARG A 349 27.49 20.70 15.21
N ALA A 350 27.89 20.37 13.98
CA ALA A 350 29.28 20.30 13.59
C ALA A 350 30.00 21.64 13.83
N GLY A 351 31.15 21.61 14.50
CA GLY A 351 31.84 22.81 14.99
C GLY A 351 32.15 23.86 13.91
N TYR A 352 32.41 23.41 12.69
CA TYR A 352 32.72 24.24 11.52
C TYR A 352 31.48 24.86 10.84
N SER A 353 30.25 24.40 11.13
CA SER A 353 29.05 24.83 10.41
C SER A 353 28.69 26.28 10.72
N ASN A 354 28.60 27.15 9.71
CA ASN A 354 28.08 28.50 9.94
C ASN A 354 26.63 28.47 10.47
N SER A 355 26.26 29.53 11.17
CA SER A 355 24.94 29.67 11.81
C SER A 355 24.32 31.04 11.49
N GLY A 356 23.01 31.14 11.63
CA GLY A 356 22.24 32.37 11.47
C GLY A 356 20.75 32.12 11.29
N PRO A 357 19.93 33.18 11.32
CA PRO A 357 18.49 33.08 11.16
C PRO A 357 18.06 32.59 9.77
N GLU A 358 18.99 32.52 8.81
CA GLU A 358 18.72 32.02 7.46
C GLU A 358 18.80 30.48 7.34
N VAL A 359 19.32 29.77 8.35
CA VAL A 359 19.38 28.29 8.35
C VAL A 359 17.96 27.72 8.37
N ASN A 360 17.63 26.84 7.42
CA ASN A 360 16.31 26.21 7.35
C ASN A 360 16.30 24.86 8.06
N VAL A 361 17.28 24.00 7.74
CA VAL A 361 17.40 22.64 8.26
C VAL A 361 18.88 22.25 8.41
N ALA A 362 19.12 21.15 9.10
CA ALA A 362 20.41 20.49 9.18
C ALA A 362 20.39 19.12 8.49
N ALA A 363 21.57 18.59 8.17
CA ALA A 363 21.75 17.20 7.78
C ALA A 363 23.16 16.72 8.17
N PRO A 364 23.40 15.40 8.23
CA PRO A 364 24.72 14.85 8.53
C PRO A 364 25.81 15.41 7.61
N GLY A 365 26.83 16.02 8.21
CA GLY A 365 27.98 16.61 7.52
C GLY A 365 29.33 16.15 8.05
N GLY A 366 29.38 15.41 9.16
CA GLY A 366 30.61 14.94 9.81
C GLY A 366 31.14 15.91 10.87
N ASP A 367 32.08 15.45 11.71
CA ASP A 367 32.70 16.28 12.76
C ASP A 367 33.85 17.16 12.22
N GLY A 368 34.57 16.68 11.19
CA GLY A 368 35.80 17.32 10.69
C GLY A 368 36.94 17.24 11.72
N GLY A 369 36.85 16.26 12.61
CA GLY A 369 37.81 15.93 13.64
C GLY A 369 39.01 15.15 13.10
N PRO A 370 39.83 14.55 13.99
CA PRO A 370 40.97 13.74 13.59
C PRO A 370 40.62 12.29 13.21
N GLU A 371 39.37 11.87 13.41
CA GLU A 371 38.87 10.51 13.17
C GLU A 371 38.02 10.55 11.90
N ASP A 372 38.55 10.01 10.79
CA ASP A 372 37.89 10.07 9.48
C ASP A 372 36.53 9.34 9.51
N GLU A 373 36.37 8.32 10.36
CA GLU A 373 35.14 7.55 10.43
C GLU A 373 33.93 8.38 10.95
N ASP A 374 34.18 9.48 11.66
CA ASP A 374 33.16 10.42 12.15
C ASP A 374 32.59 11.30 11.02
N ASP A 375 33.21 11.26 9.84
CA ASP A 375 32.86 12.06 8.67
C ASP A 375 32.01 11.29 7.66
N ILE A 376 31.66 11.94 6.53
CA ILE A 376 30.72 11.39 5.55
C ILE A 376 31.46 10.57 4.51
N TYR A 377 31.18 9.27 4.45
CA TYR A 377 31.72 8.37 3.45
C TYR A 377 30.93 8.40 2.13
N SER A 378 31.61 8.65 1.02
CA SER A 378 30.99 8.69 -0.32
C SER A 378 32.02 8.41 -1.42
N THR A 379 31.59 8.50 -2.68
CA THR A 379 32.42 8.30 -3.86
C THR A 379 33.50 9.37 -4.00
N THR A 380 34.67 9.00 -4.51
CA THR A 380 35.74 9.93 -4.93
C THR A 380 36.24 9.53 -6.33
N PRO A 381 36.98 10.39 -7.06
CA PRO A 381 37.50 9.98 -8.37
C PRO A 381 38.36 8.71 -8.29
N ASN A 382 38.18 7.81 -9.25
CA ASN A 382 38.96 6.57 -9.37
C ASN A 382 40.34 6.79 -10.04
N TYR A 383 40.87 7.99 -9.90
CA TYR A 383 42.16 8.47 -10.41
C TYR A 383 42.69 9.56 -9.47
N ALA A 384 43.89 10.10 -9.72
CA ALA A 384 44.46 11.14 -8.85
C ALA A 384 43.72 12.48 -8.99
N PHE A 385 43.35 13.08 -7.88
CA PHE A 385 42.70 14.39 -7.75
C PHE A 385 43.44 15.26 -6.72
N THR A 386 43.03 16.51 -6.55
CA THR A 386 43.78 17.52 -5.77
C THR A 386 43.21 17.83 -4.39
N LEU A 387 41.93 17.55 -4.13
CA LEU A 387 41.34 17.63 -2.79
C LEU A 387 42.06 16.63 -1.87
N GLU A 388 42.51 17.15 -0.73
CA GLU A 388 43.14 16.48 0.41
C GLU A 388 43.95 15.19 0.16
N THR A 389 45.24 15.24 0.50
CA THR A 389 46.21 14.17 0.20
C THR A 389 45.99 12.85 0.92
N GLU A 390 45.09 12.79 1.92
CA GLU A 390 44.80 11.60 2.72
C GLU A 390 43.51 10.87 2.27
N THR A 391 42.74 11.45 1.34
CA THR A 391 41.52 10.80 0.82
C THR A 391 41.87 9.66 -0.14
N THR A 392 41.16 8.53 -0.03
CA THR A 392 41.36 7.38 -0.91
C THR A 392 40.65 7.57 -2.26
N GLN A 393 41.16 6.90 -3.29
CA GLN A 393 40.51 6.88 -4.60
C GLN A 393 39.28 5.97 -4.58
N THR A 394 38.31 6.28 -5.45
CA THR A 394 37.02 5.57 -5.59
C THR A 394 36.04 5.85 -4.45
N TYR A 395 36.46 5.77 -3.19
CA TYR A 395 35.62 6.10 -2.04
C TYR A 395 36.46 6.78 -0.96
N GLY A 396 35.86 7.60 -0.11
CA GLY A 396 36.55 8.26 1.00
C GLY A 396 35.65 9.13 1.87
N TYR A 397 36.18 9.51 3.02
CA TYR A 397 35.53 10.38 4.00
C TYR A 397 35.80 11.86 3.70
N LEU A 398 34.80 12.71 3.89
CA LEU A 398 34.92 14.17 3.92
C LEU A 398 33.92 14.75 4.94
N ALA A 399 34.31 15.85 5.58
CA ALA A 399 33.42 16.67 6.40
C ALA A 399 33.09 18.02 5.76
N GLY A 400 31.87 18.49 6.01
CA GLY A 400 31.46 19.84 5.67
C GLY A 400 29.96 20.00 5.49
N THR A 401 29.50 21.25 5.55
CA THR A 401 28.13 21.61 5.08
C THR A 401 27.92 21.26 3.60
N SER A 402 29.01 21.13 2.85
CA SER A 402 29.04 20.56 1.49
C SER A 402 28.55 19.12 1.41
N MET A 403 28.72 18.32 2.46
CA MET A 403 28.28 16.92 2.55
C MET A 403 26.87 16.83 3.15
N SER A 404 26.45 17.77 4.00
CA SER A 404 25.05 17.89 4.44
C SER A 404 24.07 18.26 3.32
N THR A 405 24.45 19.23 2.48
CA THR A 405 23.63 19.76 1.37
C THR A 405 23.10 18.67 0.41
N PRO A 406 23.92 17.70 -0.05
CA PRO A 406 23.45 16.64 -0.94
C PRO A 406 22.52 15.62 -0.28
N HIS A 407 22.56 15.42 1.05
CA HIS A 407 21.53 14.62 1.73
C HIS A 407 20.16 15.27 1.54
N VAL A 408 20.05 16.58 1.82
CA VAL A 408 18.82 17.35 1.60
C VAL A 408 18.40 17.36 0.14
N THR A 409 19.35 17.55 -0.79
CA THR A 409 19.06 17.50 -2.23
C THR A 409 18.48 16.15 -2.66
N GLY A 410 19.05 15.05 -2.17
CA GLY A 410 18.56 13.71 -2.44
C GLY A 410 17.15 13.49 -1.88
N THR A 411 16.88 13.94 -0.65
CA THR A 411 15.54 13.88 -0.05
C THR A 411 14.52 14.68 -0.86
N VAL A 412 14.88 15.87 -1.35
CA VAL A 412 14.04 16.63 -2.29
C VAL A 412 13.77 15.83 -3.57
N GLY A 413 14.78 15.11 -4.08
CA GLY A 413 14.62 14.20 -5.22
C GLY A 413 13.62 13.07 -4.96
N LEU A 414 13.64 12.47 -3.77
CA LEU A 414 12.68 11.46 -3.34
C LEU A 414 11.26 12.04 -3.21
N MET A 415 11.10 13.22 -2.60
CA MET A 415 9.81 13.93 -2.49
C MET A 415 9.19 14.20 -3.87
N LEU A 416 10.00 14.69 -4.81
CA LEU A 416 9.56 14.95 -6.19
C LEU A 416 9.28 13.66 -6.97
N SER A 417 9.83 12.52 -6.55
CA SER A 417 9.57 11.21 -7.17
C SER A 417 8.20 10.68 -6.80
N VAL A 418 7.72 10.94 -5.58
CA VAL A 418 6.34 10.63 -5.18
C VAL A 418 5.36 11.72 -5.61
N ASN A 419 5.79 12.99 -5.68
CA ASN A 419 4.94 14.09 -6.13
C ASN A 419 5.73 15.19 -6.88
N ASN A 420 5.76 15.08 -8.21
CA ASN A 420 6.46 16.02 -9.08
C ASN A 420 5.75 17.38 -9.27
N THR A 421 4.64 17.62 -8.58
CA THR A 421 3.89 18.89 -8.65
C THR A 421 4.18 19.83 -7.49
N LEU A 422 4.99 19.38 -6.52
CA LEU A 422 5.39 20.20 -5.39
C LEU A 422 6.12 21.47 -5.85
N LEU A 423 5.72 22.60 -5.26
CA LEU A 423 6.40 23.88 -5.44
C LEU A 423 7.57 24.00 -4.45
N PRO A 424 8.63 24.76 -4.77
CA PRO A 424 9.79 24.90 -3.89
C PRO A 424 9.47 25.36 -2.46
N ASN A 425 8.49 26.27 -2.31
CA ASN A 425 8.06 26.72 -0.98
C ASN A 425 7.33 25.63 -0.18
N GLN A 426 6.64 24.70 -0.86
CA GLN A 426 6.04 23.53 -0.21
C GLN A 426 7.13 22.54 0.19
N ILE A 427 8.11 22.29 -0.68
CA ILE A 427 9.26 21.42 -0.39
C ILE A 427 9.99 21.90 0.87
N ARG A 428 10.36 23.19 0.93
CA ARG A 428 11.00 23.77 2.11
C ARG A 428 10.14 23.59 3.36
N ALA A 429 8.85 23.93 3.28
CA ALA A 429 7.95 23.84 4.42
C ALA A 429 7.78 22.40 4.92
N ILE A 430 7.78 21.39 4.03
CA ILE A 430 7.70 19.98 4.41
C ILE A 430 8.96 19.59 5.18
N LEU A 431 10.15 19.89 4.65
CA LEU A 431 11.42 19.61 5.31
C LEU A 431 11.50 20.29 6.69
N GLU A 432 11.08 21.55 6.81
CA GLU A 432 11.05 22.29 8.08
C GLU A 432 10.03 21.73 9.10
N GLN A 433 8.94 21.11 8.65
CA GLN A 433 7.89 20.57 9.53
C GLN A 433 8.15 19.13 9.96
N THR A 434 8.96 18.40 9.20
CA THR A 434 9.23 16.97 9.39
C THR A 434 10.63 16.69 9.91
N ALA A 435 11.46 17.73 10.04
CA ALA A 435 12.78 17.61 10.63
C ALA A 435 12.71 17.14 12.10
N ASP A 436 13.66 16.29 12.47
CA ASP A 436 13.91 15.91 13.85
C ASP A 436 14.55 17.09 14.58
N ASP A 437 13.86 17.55 15.62
CA ASP A 437 14.25 18.68 16.45
C ASP A 437 15.47 18.31 17.31
N VAL A 438 16.66 18.61 16.79
CA VAL A 438 17.96 18.29 17.40
C VAL A 438 18.61 19.55 17.97
N PHE A 439 19.60 19.35 18.85
CA PHE A 439 20.42 20.38 19.48
C PHE A 439 19.67 21.32 20.45
N PHE A 440 18.67 22.09 20.01
CA PHE A 440 17.82 22.94 20.86
C PHE A 440 16.35 22.90 20.45
N ASP A 441 15.44 22.74 21.41
CA ASP A 441 13.98 22.70 21.16
C ASP A 441 13.47 23.83 20.24
N GLY A 442 12.88 23.43 19.11
CA GLY A 442 12.26 24.27 18.10
C GLY A 442 13.26 24.94 17.17
N PHE A 443 12.83 26.04 16.54
CA PHE A 443 13.72 26.76 15.64
C PHE A 443 14.92 27.37 16.40
N ASP A 444 16.12 27.13 15.86
CA ASP A 444 17.35 27.73 16.35
C ASP A 444 18.29 28.12 15.18
N GLU A 445 19.21 29.07 15.40
CA GLU A 445 20.07 29.58 14.33
C GLU A 445 21.20 28.60 13.93
N GLN A 446 21.38 27.49 14.64
CA GLN A 446 22.47 26.54 14.44
C GLN A 446 22.05 25.36 13.57
N THR A 447 20.87 24.77 13.84
CA THR A 447 20.32 23.64 13.11
C THR A 447 19.01 23.95 12.37
N GLY A 448 18.51 25.18 12.47
CA GLY A 448 17.28 25.60 11.81
C GLY A 448 16.07 24.97 12.48
N HIS A 449 15.29 24.23 11.71
CA HIS A 449 14.16 23.42 12.21
C HIS A 449 14.57 22.02 12.68
N GLY A 450 15.87 21.70 12.66
CA GLY A 450 16.39 20.40 13.02
C GLY A 450 16.96 19.63 11.83
N ARG A 451 17.38 18.39 12.08
CA ARG A 451 17.94 17.49 11.06
C ARG A 451 16.83 16.94 10.19
N ILE A 452 17.02 16.91 8.87
CA ILE A 452 16.02 16.35 7.97
C ILE A 452 15.73 14.88 8.27
N ASN A 453 14.46 14.50 8.13
CA ASN A 453 13.97 13.13 8.18
C ASN A 453 13.36 12.79 6.81
N ALA A 454 14.00 11.90 6.06
CA ALA A 454 13.60 11.60 4.69
C ALA A 454 12.25 10.85 4.64
N TYR A 455 12.02 9.91 5.57
CA TYR A 455 10.78 9.15 5.64
C TYR A 455 9.58 10.04 5.97
N GLU A 456 9.68 10.85 7.03
CA GLU A 456 8.61 11.75 7.43
C GLU A 456 8.33 12.81 6.35
N ALA A 457 9.36 13.30 5.64
CA ALA A 457 9.17 14.19 4.49
C ALA A 457 8.35 13.55 3.36
N LEU A 458 8.60 12.28 3.03
CA LEU A 458 7.86 11.54 1.99
C LEU A 458 6.44 11.22 2.43
N LYS A 459 6.27 10.73 3.67
CA LYS A 459 4.97 10.43 4.25
C LYS A 459 4.11 11.69 4.32
N TYR A 460 4.63 12.79 4.86
CA TYR A 460 3.91 14.07 4.91
C TYR A 460 3.54 14.59 3.52
N THR A 461 4.42 14.40 2.52
CA THR A 461 4.13 14.71 1.10
C THR A 461 2.90 13.96 0.62
N LEU A 462 2.89 12.62 0.76
CA LEU A 462 1.79 11.77 0.32
C LEU A 462 0.49 12.11 1.05
N GLU A 463 0.55 12.31 2.37
CA GLU A 463 -0.62 12.61 3.20
C GLU A 463 -1.28 13.95 2.83
N ASN A 464 -0.48 15.00 2.64
CA ASN A 464 -1.02 16.37 2.55
C ASN A 464 -1.06 16.95 1.14
N TYR A 465 -0.21 16.46 0.24
CA TYR A 465 -0.13 16.93 -1.14
C TYR A 465 -0.50 15.85 -2.15
N GLY A 466 -0.76 14.62 -1.69
CA GLY A 466 -0.99 13.48 -2.56
C GLY A 466 0.30 13.05 -3.27
N GLY A 467 0.15 12.21 -4.27
CA GLY A 467 1.28 11.70 -5.03
C GLY A 467 0.98 10.39 -5.72
N THR A 468 2.03 9.74 -6.18
CA THR A 468 2.00 8.48 -6.91
C THR A 468 2.90 7.47 -6.21
N LEU A 469 2.37 6.29 -5.93
CA LEU A 469 3.12 5.13 -5.49
C LEU A 469 3.30 4.15 -6.66
N SER A 470 4.51 3.63 -6.80
CA SER A 470 4.88 2.69 -7.87
C SER A 470 5.95 1.72 -7.41
N GLY A 471 5.93 0.49 -7.93
CA GLY A 471 6.94 -0.53 -7.61
C GLY A 471 6.61 -1.32 -6.35
N GLU A 472 7.63 -1.65 -5.55
CA GLU A 472 7.43 -2.26 -4.23
C GLU A 472 7.49 -1.16 -3.17
N VAL A 473 6.46 -1.10 -2.32
CA VAL A 473 6.32 -0.13 -1.23
C VAL A 473 6.09 -0.90 0.08
N LEU A 474 6.75 -0.50 1.15
CA LEU A 474 6.51 -0.96 2.51
C LEU A 474 6.07 0.23 3.38
N LEU A 475 4.96 0.07 4.09
CA LEU A 475 4.44 1.04 5.04
C LEU A 475 4.49 0.44 6.45
N THR A 476 5.38 0.98 7.27
CA THR A 476 5.57 0.63 8.68
C THR A 476 4.67 1.45 9.61
N GLU A 477 4.10 2.55 9.09
CA GLU A 477 3.14 3.39 9.80
C GLU A 477 1.86 3.66 9.00
N ASN A 478 0.83 4.14 9.70
CA ASN A 478 -0.43 4.51 9.06
C ASN A 478 -0.21 5.64 8.07
N LEU A 479 -0.77 5.49 6.86
CA LEU A 479 -0.80 6.55 5.86
C LEU A 479 -2.21 7.16 5.80
N THR A 480 -2.31 8.47 6.04
CA THR A 480 -3.59 9.18 6.04
C THR A 480 -3.65 10.25 4.94
N ILE A 481 -4.37 9.97 3.87
CA ILE A 481 -4.54 10.92 2.76
C ILE A 481 -5.56 11.98 3.17
N SER A 482 -5.07 13.20 3.40
CA SER A 482 -5.84 14.37 3.84
C SER A 482 -6.90 14.79 2.83
N SER A 483 -7.93 15.48 3.32
CA SER A 483 -8.99 16.04 2.47
C SER A 483 -8.39 16.96 1.40
N GLY A 484 -8.76 16.74 0.14
CA GLY A 484 -8.23 17.49 -1.02
C GLY A 484 -6.95 16.91 -1.62
N ALA A 485 -6.24 16.02 -0.94
CA ALA A 485 -5.10 15.28 -1.49
C ALA A 485 -5.58 14.09 -2.33
N VAL A 486 -4.79 13.71 -3.34
CA VAL A 486 -5.07 12.58 -4.22
C VAL A 486 -3.89 11.63 -4.22
N LEU A 487 -4.09 10.41 -3.72
CA LEU A 487 -3.13 9.32 -3.82
C LEU A 487 -3.45 8.48 -5.06
N THR A 488 -2.44 8.31 -5.92
CA THR A 488 -2.50 7.41 -7.08
C THR A 488 -1.58 6.22 -6.84
N VAL A 489 -2.03 5.01 -7.20
CA VAL A 489 -1.23 3.78 -7.18
C VAL A 489 -1.19 3.23 -8.60
N GLU A 490 0.02 3.17 -9.16
CA GLU A 490 0.25 2.73 -10.54
C GLU A 490 0.09 1.22 -10.70
N GLU A 491 -0.17 0.76 -11.94
CA GLU A 491 -0.28 -0.66 -12.26
C GLU A 491 0.97 -1.46 -11.82
N GLY A 492 0.78 -2.73 -11.45
CA GLY A 492 1.87 -3.61 -11.02
C GLY A 492 2.50 -3.28 -9.65
N THR A 493 2.04 -2.22 -8.98
CA THR A 493 2.56 -1.83 -7.66
C THR A 493 2.17 -2.84 -6.59
N THR A 494 3.10 -3.17 -5.69
CA THR A 494 2.84 -3.96 -4.49
C THR A 494 3.09 -3.10 -3.26
N ILE A 495 2.05 -2.86 -2.47
CA ILE A 495 2.12 -2.14 -1.20
C ILE A 495 1.97 -3.16 -0.07
N LYS A 496 2.99 -3.24 0.77
CA LYS A 496 3.07 -4.07 1.96
C LYS A 496 2.83 -3.22 3.20
N PHE A 497 2.07 -3.74 4.15
CA PHE A 497 1.75 -3.05 5.40
C PHE A 497 2.18 -3.89 6.58
N ASP A 498 2.85 -3.29 7.57
CA ASP A 498 3.09 -3.97 8.84
C ASP A 498 1.78 -4.33 9.55
N PRO A 499 1.77 -5.38 10.40
CA PRO A 499 0.57 -5.78 11.12
C PRO A 499 -0.06 -4.60 11.90
N GLY A 500 -1.38 -4.41 11.73
CA GLY A 500 -2.14 -3.32 12.34
C GLY A 500 -2.05 -1.96 11.63
N ILE A 501 -1.25 -1.83 10.57
CA ILE A 501 -1.17 -0.59 9.79
C ILE A 501 -2.34 -0.49 8.81
N LYS A 502 -2.85 0.73 8.59
CA LYS A 502 -3.96 1.02 7.68
C LYS A 502 -3.65 2.14 6.70
N LEU A 503 -4.35 2.10 5.58
CA LEU A 503 -4.45 3.20 4.62
C LEU A 503 -5.77 3.94 4.85
N THR A 504 -5.71 5.16 5.39
CA THR A 504 -6.88 6.00 5.65
C THR A 504 -7.05 7.05 4.55
N ILE A 505 -8.24 7.16 3.97
CA ILE A 505 -8.54 8.10 2.90
C ILE A 505 -9.59 9.10 3.39
N ASN A 506 -9.16 10.34 3.61
CA ASN A 506 -10.03 11.51 3.77
C ASN A 506 -10.15 12.32 2.46
N GLY A 507 -9.18 12.17 1.55
CA GLY A 507 -9.16 12.76 0.20
C GLY A 507 -9.65 11.79 -0.88
N THR A 508 -8.81 11.55 -1.89
CA THR A 508 -9.12 10.64 -3.00
C THR A 508 -8.07 9.55 -3.17
N LEU A 509 -8.51 8.30 -3.42
CA LEU A 509 -7.63 7.18 -3.79
C LEU A 509 -7.93 6.70 -5.22
N ASN A 510 -6.92 6.67 -6.08
CA ASN A 510 -7.00 6.14 -7.45
C ASN A 510 -6.03 4.97 -7.60
N VAL A 511 -6.54 3.74 -7.65
CA VAL A 511 -5.74 2.54 -7.93
C VAL A 511 -5.94 2.16 -9.39
N ASN A 512 -4.88 2.28 -10.19
CA ASN A 512 -4.92 2.18 -11.64
C ASN A 512 -4.37 0.85 -12.15
N GLY A 513 -4.73 -0.27 -11.50
CA GLY A 513 -4.31 -1.59 -11.97
C GLY A 513 -4.82 -1.90 -13.38
N GLN A 514 -4.19 -2.86 -14.04
CA GLN A 514 -4.64 -3.42 -15.31
C GLN A 514 -4.65 -4.95 -15.25
N SER A 515 -5.42 -5.58 -16.14
CA SER A 515 -5.38 -7.04 -16.28
C SER A 515 -3.98 -7.51 -16.67
N GLY A 516 -3.39 -8.39 -15.86
CA GLY A 516 -2.01 -8.88 -16.01
C GLY A 516 -0.93 -7.95 -15.44
N SER A 517 -1.32 -6.82 -14.84
CA SER A 517 -0.47 -5.89 -14.09
C SER A 517 -1.28 -5.33 -12.91
N GLU A 518 -1.84 -6.24 -12.11
CA GLU A 518 -2.69 -5.88 -10.98
C GLU A 518 -1.89 -5.17 -9.88
N VAL A 519 -2.54 -4.23 -9.19
CA VAL A 519 -1.98 -3.67 -7.94
C VAL A 519 -2.19 -4.68 -6.80
N THR A 520 -1.25 -4.81 -5.88
CA THR A 520 -1.39 -5.68 -4.71
C THR A 520 -1.26 -4.88 -3.42
N PHE A 521 -2.25 -4.96 -2.55
CA PHE A 521 -2.19 -4.52 -1.16
C PHE A 521 -2.14 -5.76 -0.27
N THR A 522 -1.08 -5.92 0.51
CA THR A 522 -0.93 -7.10 1.38
C THR A 522 -0.16 -6.75 2.64
N ARG A 523 -0.14 -7.65 3.62
CA ARG A 523 0.69 -7.47 4.81
C ARG A 523 2.17 -7.74 4.50
N SER A 524 3.06 -7.14 5.29
CA SER A 524 4.43 -7.59 5.43
C SER A 524 4.48 -8.91 6.25
N GLY A 525 5.63 -9.59 6.25
CA GLY A 525 5.83 -10.79 7.10
C GLY A 525 4.98 -12.03 6.74
N THR A 526 4.79 -12.93 7.72
CA THR A 526 4.05 -14.22 7.65
C THR A 526 2.84 -14.34 8.58
N SER A 527 2.78 -13.54 9.65
CA SER A 527 1.63 -13.39 10.56
C SER A 527 0.90 -12.06 10.44
N GLY A 528 -0.22 -11.99 11.16
CA GLY A 528 -0.96 -10.76 11.37
C GLY A 528 -1.86 -10.41 10.21
N THR A 529 -2.60 -9.33 10.39
CA THR A 529 -3.33 -8.64 9.33
C THR A 529 -3.01 -7.16 9.42
N TRP A 530 -3.05 -6.50 8.27
CA TRP A 530 -3.10 -5.04 8.21
C TRP A 530 -4.56 -4.58 8.27
N ASP A 531 -4.83 -3.34 8.64
CA ASP A 531 -6.19 -2.88 8.99
C ASP A 531 -7.04 -2.41 7.80
N GLY A 532 -6.58 -2.66 6.57
CA GLY A 532 -7.32 -2.44 5.34
C GLY A 532 -7.29 -1.02 4.80
N ILE A 533 -8.03 -0.82 3.71
CA ILE A 533 -8.24 0.48 3.08
C ILE A 533 -9.50 1.10 3.68
N GLN A 534 -9.40 2.31 4.23
CA GLN A 534 -10.47 2.94 5.00
C GLN A 534 -10.86 4.30 4.41
N PHE A 535 -11.96 4.32 3.65
CA PHE A 535 -12.59 5.55 3.16
C PHE A 535 -13.45 6.19 4.25
N GLN A 536 -13.11 7.41 4.61
CA GLN A 536 -13.79 8.20 5.64
C GLN A 536 -14.83 9.15 5.03
N THR A 537 -15.58 9.85 5.88
CA THR A 537 -16.62 10.79 5.47
C THR A 537 -16.10 11.80 4.44
N GLY A 538 -16.80 11.94 3.31
CA GLY A 538 -16.48 12.90 2.25
C GLY A 538 -15.32 12.50 1.33
N SER A 539 -14.69 11.34 1.56
CA SER A 539 -13.65 10.79 0.67
C SER A 539 -14.22 10.24 -0.64
N SER A 540 -13.37 9.94 -1.60
CA SER A 540 -13.77 9.31 -2.88
C SER A 540 -12.68 8.42 -3.42
N GLY A 541 -12.99 7.55 -4.38
CA GLY A 541 -11.93 6.80 -5.04
C GLY A 541 -12.40 5.67 -5.95
N THR A 542 -11.46 5.16 -6.70
CA THR A 542 -11.62 3.94 -7.50
C THR A 542 -10.50 2.97 -7.16
N ILE A 543 -10.87 1.72 -6.87
CA ILE A 543 -9.94 0.61 -6.76
C ILE A 543 -10.19 -0.31 -7.95
N ALA A 544 -9.32 -0.27 -8.96
CA ALA A 544 -9.47 -1.08 -10.17
C ALA A 544 -8.31 -2.08 -10.32
N TYR A 545 -8.65 -3.32 -10.72
CA TYR A 545 -7.67 -4.40 -10.97
C TYR A 545 -6.64 -4.54 -9.85
N ALA A 546 -7.12 -4.71 -8.62
CA ALA A 546 -6.28 -4.83 -7.44
C ALA A 546 -6.54 -6.12 -6.67
N THR A 547 -5.50 -6.66 -6.04
CA THR A 547 -5.59 -7.70 -5.03
C THR A 547 -5.47 -7.07 -3.64
N VAL A 548 -6.44 -7.27 -2.77
CA VAL A 548 -6.42 -6.88 -1.35
C VAL A 548 -6.37 -8.16 -0.52
N ASP A 549 -5.26 -8.38 0.16
CA ASP A 549 -4.90 -9.67 0.73
C ASP A 549 -4.49 -9.54 2.20
N HIS A 550 -4.92 -10.49 3.05
CA HIS A 550 -4.58 -10.54 4.48
C HIS A 550 -4.89 -9.27 5.30
N ALA A 551 -6.01 -8.60 4.99
CA ALA A 551 -6.47 -7.44 5.75
C ALA A 551 -7.45 -7.84 6.88
N THR A 552 -7.57 -7.06 7.95
CA THR A 552 -8.60 -7.24 8.98
C THR A 552 -9.97 -7.07 8.33
N LYS A 553 -10.18 -5.92 7.70
CA LYS A 553 -11.23 -5.67 6.71
C LYS A 553 -10.54 -5.35 5.40
N GLY A 554 -10.98 -5.91 4.27
CA GLY A 554 -10.36 -5.58 2.98
C GLY A 554 -10.53 -4.11 2.63
N VAL A 555 -11.78 -3.69 2.46
CA VAL A 555 -12.15 -2.27 2.23
C VAL A 555 -13.26 -1.86 3.20
N TYR A 556 -13.04 -0.75 3.89
CA TYR A 556 -13.99 -0.10 4.78
C TYR A 556 -14.42 1.24 4.18
N VAL A 557 -15.72 1.51 4.12
CA VAL A 557 -16.29 2.75 3.59
C VAL A 557 -17.31 3.31 4.58
N SER A 558 -17.16 4.56 5.01
CA SER A 558 -18.08 5.22 5.95
C SER A 558 -18.51 6.58 5.43
N ASP A 559 -19.83 6.80 5.38
CA ASP A 559 -20.47 8.07 5.06
C ASP A 559 -19.94 8.72 3.76
N THR A 560 -19.79 7.91 2.69
CA THR A 560 -19.45 8.39 1.34
C THR A 560 -20.05 7.55 0.21
N ASP A 561 -20.41 8.20 -0.89
CA ASP A 561 -21.07 7.56 -2.04
C ASP A 561 -20.17 7.41 -3.28
N ASN A 562 -18.96 7.97 -3.26
CA ASN A 562 -18.11 8.08 -4.46
C ASN A 562 -16.96 7.07 -4.47
N VAL A 563 -17.25 5.82 -4.10
CA VAL A 563 -16.26 4.72 -4.06
C VAL A 563 -16.66 3.62 -5.03
N THR A 564 -15.74 3.26 -5.93
CA THR A 564 -15.91 2.14 -6.87
C THR A 564 -14.81 1.09 -6.65
N ILE A 565 -15.19 -0.18 -6.59
CA ILE A 565 -14.30 -1.34 -6.54
C ILE A 565 -14.61 -2.18 -7.77
N ASP A 566 -13.65 -2.35 -8.69
CA ASP A 566 -13.87 -2.94 -10.01
C ASP A 566 -12.75 -3.91 -10.41
N ASN A 567 -13.11 -5.13 -10.85
CA ASN A 567 -12.15 -6.16 -11.26
C ASN A 567 -11.10 -6.51 -10.17
N CYS A 568 -11.48 -6.45 -8.89
CA CYS A 568 -10.56 -6.71 -7.78
C CYS A 568 -10.65 -8.15 -7.25
N THR A 569 -9.60 -8.60 -6.58
CA THR A 569 -9.60 -9.83 -5.76
C THR A 569 -9.42 -9.45 -4.30
N ILE A 570 -10.37 -9.79 -3.44
CA ILE A 570 -10.31 -9.54 -1.99
C ILE A 570 -10.31 -10.87 -1.27
N GLN A 571 -9.23 -11.17 -0.54
CA GLN A 571 -9.02 -12.51 0.01
C GLN A 571 -8.25 -12.51 1.34
N ASN A 572 -8.32 -13.65 2.04
CA ASN A 572 -7.60 -13.91 3.29
C ASN A 572 -7.87 -12.88 4.41
N PHE A 573 -9.02 -12.21 4.40
CA PHE A 573 -9.41 -11.24 5.41
C PHE A 573 -9.96 -11.89 6.69
N THR A 574 -9.91 -11.23 7.85
CA THR A 574 -10.33 -11.85 9.12
C THR A 574 -11.72 -11.44 9.61
N GLU A 575 -12.22 -10.26 9.26
CA GLU A 575 -13.56 -9.77 9.64
C GLU A 575 -14.55 -9.72 8.47
N GLN A 576 -14.35 -8.79 7.53
CA GLN A 576 -15.18 -8.61 6.32
C GLN A 576 -14.32 -8.31 5.10
N GLY A 577 -14.70 -8.80 3.93
CA GLY A 577 -14.03 -8.45 2.68
C GLY A 577 -14.25 -6.97 2.35
N ILE A 578 -15.52 -6.58 2.29
CA ILE A 578 -15.94 -5.19 2.13
C ILE A 578 -16.96 -4.86 3.22
N TYR A 579 -16.74 -3.75 3.91
CA TYR A 579 -17.65 -3.16 4.88
C TYR A 579 -18.03 -1.76 4.42
N ALA A 580 -19.33 -1.45 4.33
CA ALA A 580 -19.80 -0.12 4.02
C ALA A 580 -20.89 0.31 5.00
N ASP A 581 -20.79 1.51 5.56
CA ASP A 581 -21.76 2.11 6.48
C ASP A 581 -22.24 3.47 5.94
N ASN A 582 -23.56 3.67 5.85
CA ASN A 582 -24.20 4.84 5.26
C ASN A 582 -23.61 5.27 3.90
N SER A 583 -23.27 4.31 3.05
CA SER A 583 -22.47 4.55 1.83
C SER A 583 -23.07 3.87 0.60
N SER A 584 -23.13 4.58 -0.54
CA SER A 584 -23.64 4.09 -1.83
C SER A 584 -22.51 3.69 -2.79
N LEU A 585 -21.60 2.84 -2.34
CA LEU A 585 -20.49 2.34 -3.15
C LEU A 585 -20.94 1.45 -4.31
N THR A 586 -20.08 1.34 -5.34
CA THR A 586 -20.22 0.34 -6.41
C THR A 586 -19.16 -0.75 -6.25
N VAL A 587 -19.57 -2.01 -6.20
CA VAL A 587 -18.67 -3.17 -6.23
C VAL A 587 -19.02 -4.01 -7.43
N GLN A 588 -18.09 -4.17 -8.36
CA GLN A 588 -18.35 -4.87 -9.60
C GLN A 588 -17.20 -5.74 -10.10
N ASN A 589 -17.55 -6.80 -10.84
CA ASN A 589 -16.63 -7.72 -11.52
C ASN A 589 -15.52 -8.30 -10.63
N SER A 590 -15.72 -8.31 -9.30
CA SER A 590 -14.68 -8.63 -8.33
C SER A 590 -14.86 -10.02 -7.74
N MET A 591 -13.76 -10.64 -7.32
CA MET A 591 -13.72 -11.89 -6.58
C MET A 591 -13.54 -11.59 -5.09
N ILE A 592 -14.42 -12.10 -4.23
CA ILE A 592 -14.29 -12.04 -2.78
C ILE A 592 -14.31 -13.48 -2.25
N HIS A 593 -13.18 -13.96 -1.75
CA HIS A 593 -12.99 -15.38 -1.38
C HIS A 593 -12.36 -15.50 0.00
N LEU A 594 -12.74 -16.52 0.77
CA LEU A 594 -12.03 -16.85 2.02
C LEU A 594 -11.86 -18.35 2.29
N PRO A 595 -10.66 -18.83 2.72
CA PRO A 595 -10.50 -20.21 3.16
C PRO A 595 -10.91 -20.54 4.61
N ALA A 596 -10.99 -19.59 5.57
CA ALA A 596 -11.50 -19.84 6.93
C ALA A 596 -11.80 -18.58 7.79
N GLY A 597 -12.99 -18.49 8.40
CA GLY A 597 -13.23 -17.73 9.65
C GLY A 597 -13.87 -16.33 9.59
N ALA A 598 -13.97 -15.67 8.44
CA ALA A 598 -14.54 -14.33 8.34
C ALA A 598 -16.08 -14.34 8.32
N SER A 599 -16.65 -13.21 8.74
CA SER A 599 -18.08 -13.07 8.97
C SER A 599 -18.88 -12.78 7.69
N HIS A 600 -18.37 -11.92 6.81
CA HIS A 600 -19.11 -11.45 5.64
C HIS A 600 -18.19 -11.19 4.45
N GLY A 601 -18.68 -11.43 3.23
CA GLY A 601 -17.99 -11.05 2.00
C GLY A 601 -18.17 -9.57 1.77
N ILE A 602 -19.43 -9.16 1.65
CA ILE A 602 -19.84 -7.75 1.57
C ILE A 602 -20.88 -7.48 2.67
N TYR A 603 -20.59 -6.54 3.56
CA TYR A 603 -21.48 -6.13 4.64
C TYR A 603 -21.84 -4.66 4.52
N LEU A 604 -23.14 -4.37 4.39
CA LEU A 604 -23.70 -3.06 4.11
C LEU A 604 -24.64 -2.63 5.24
N LEU A 605 -24.29 -1.55 5.94
CA LEU A 605 -25.01 -0.99 7.08
C LEU A 605 -25.47 0.45 6.81
N GLY A 606 -26.42 0.92 7.62
CA GLY A 606 -26.75 2.34 7.70
C GLY A 606 -27.83 2.85 6.72
N ASP A 607 -28.46 3.96 7.06
CA ASP A 607 -29.74 4.44 6.55
C ASP A 607 -29.64 5.16 5.17
N ASP A 608 -30.59 4.86 4.27
CA ASP A 608 -30.86 5.56 2.99
C ASP A 608 -29.77 5.50 1.89
N SER A 609 -28.77 4.61 2.00
CA SER A 609 -27.78 4.39 0.94
C SER A 609 -28.22 3.38 -0.13
N HIS A 610 -27.76 3.60 -1.37
CA HIS A 610 -28.14 2.85 -2.59
C HIS A 610 -26.93 2.15 -3.25
N PRO A 611 -26.26 1.21 -2.55
CA PRO A 611 -25.08 0.55 -3.08
C PRO A 611 -25.42 -0.36 -4.27
N THR A 612 -24.49 -0.46 -5.22
CA THR A 612 -24.61 -1.34 -6.41
C THR A 612 -23.57 -2.45 -6.34
N ILE A 613 -24.04 -3.70 -6.24
CA ILE A 613 -23.21 -4.90 -6.14
C ILE A 613 -23.49 -5.79 -7.36
N THR A 614 -22.60 -5.79 -8.37
CA THR A 614 -22.88 -6.50 -9.63
C THR A 614 -21.74 -7.27 -10.28
N GLY A 615 -22.01 -8.45 -10.82
CA GLY A 615 -21.00 -9.20 -11.58
C GLY A 615 -19.89 -9.82 -10.73
N ASN A 616 -20.04 -9.86 -9.40
CA ASN A 616 -19.01 -10.36 -8.49
C ASN A 616 -19.09 -11.88 -8.33
N THR A 617 -17.96 -12.50 -7.98
CA THR A 617 -17.88 -13.89 -7.51
C THR A 617 -17.56 -13.88 -6.02
N ILE A 618 -18.39 -14.53 -5.20
CA ILE A 618 -18.23 -14.58 -3.74
C ILE A 618 -18.29 -16.04 -3.29
N ASP A 619 -17.25 -16.56 -2.66
CA ASP A 619 -17.21 -17.96 -2.27
C ASP A 619 -16.51 -18.25 -0.93
N ASP A 620 -16.88 -19.39 -0.33
CA ASP A 620 -16.32 -19.94 0.92
C ASP A 620 -16.40 -18.98 2.14
N ILE A 621 -17.43 -18.13 2.18
CA ILE A 621 -17.62 -17.12 3.23
C ILE A 621 -18.87 -17.41 4.08
N ALA A 622 -18.86 -17.04 5.38
CA ALA A 622 -20.04 -17.27 6.22
C ALA A 622 -21.31 -16.58 5.67
N ILE A 623 -21.26 -15.30 5.32
CA ILE A 623 -22.38 -14.60 4.68
C ILE A 623 -21.88 -13.89 3.42
N GLY A 624 -22.39 -14.27 2.25
CA GLY A 624 -21.90 -13.72 0.97
C GLY A 624 -22.12 -12.21 0.90
N ILE A 625 -23.39 -11.79 0.91
CA ILE A 625 -23.79 -10.38 0.95
C ILE A 625 -24.80 -10.19 2.08
N GLU A 626 -24.54 -9.27 3.01
CA GLU A 626 -25.52 -8.82 4.01
C GLU A 626 -25.83 -7.33 3.86
N ARG A 627 -27.12 -7.00 3.73
CA ARG A 627 -27.64 -5.63 3.85
C ARG A 627 -28.49 -5.51 5.11
N LYS A 628 -28.08 -4.70 6.07
CA LYS A 628 -28.75 -4.62 7.37
C LYS A 628 -29.13 -3.20 7.75
N ASP A 629 -30.31 -3.07 8.35
CA ASP A 629 -30.84 -1.86 9.00
C ASP A 629 -30.81 -0.65 8.06
N SER A 630 -31.46 -0.75 6.89
CA SER A 630 -31.47 0.37 5.95
C SER A 630 -32.67 0.40 5.00
N PRO A 631 -33.45 1.50 4.98
CA PRO A 631 -34.55 1.66 4.02
C PRO A 631 -34.08 1.84 2.57
N GLY A 632 -32.80 2.17 2.35
CA GLY A 632 -32.25 2.40 1.01
C GLY A 632 -32.23 1.13 0.14
N ALA A 633 -32.61 1.27 -1.12
CA ALA A 633 -32.64 0.17 -2.08
C ALA A 633 -31.23 -0.14 -2.60
N ALA A 634 -30.65 -1.25 -2.15
CA ALA A 634 -29.43 -1.80 -2.72
C ALA A 634 -29.75 -2.58 -4.01
N THR A 635 -28.94 -2.41 -5.05
CA THR A 635 -29.02 -3.21 -6.28
C THR A 635 -28.01 -4.35 -6.21
N ILE A 636 -28.48 -5.58 -6.15
CA ILE A 636 -27.66 -6.80 -6.09
C ILE A 636 -27.95 -7.64 -7.33
N SER A 637 -27.05 -7.64 -8.31
CA SER A 637 -27.34 -8.32 -9.58
C SER A 637 -26.18 -8.99 -10.28
N ASN A 638 -26.45 -10.04 -11.06
CA ASN A 638 -25.42 -10.75 -11.85
C ASN A 638 -24.27 -11.33 -11.02
N ASN A 639 -24.42 -11.53 -9.71
CA ASN A 639 -23.37 -12.09 -8.85
C ASN A 639 -23.42 -13.62 -8.84
N THR A 640 -22.27 -14.26 -8.68
CA THR A 640 -22.10 -15.70 -8.43
C THR A 640 -21.71 -15.89 -6.96
N ILE A 641 -22.53 -16.55 -6.15
CA ILE A 641 -22.33 -16.70 -4.70
C ILE A 641 -22.36 -18.19 -4.35
N GLN A 642 -21.29 -18.74 -3.78
CA GLN A 642 -21.13 -20.18 -3.63
C GLN A 642 -20.56 -20.59 -2.27
N THR A 643 -20.98 -21.74 -1.75
CA THR A 643 -20.39 -22.37 -0.54
C THR A 643 -20.44 -21.46 0.70
N CYS A 644 -21.46 -20.61 0.81
CA CYS A 644 -21.64 -19.73 1.96
C CYS A 644 -22.46 -20.37 3.09
N ASN A 645 -22.59 -19.77 4.28
CA ASN A 645 -23.68 -20.17 5.19
C ASN A 645 -25.00 -19.59 4.71
N ASP A 646 -25.05 -18.28 4.50
CA ASP A 646 -26.15 -17.59 3.82
C ASP A 646 -25.59 -16.89 2.56
N GLY A 647 -26.28 -17.02 1.43
CA GLY A 647 -25.86 -16.40 0.17
C GLY A 647 -26.07 -14.89 0.19
N ILE A 648 -27.34 -14.47 0.14
CA ILE A 648 -27.75 -13.06 0.27
C ILE A 648 -28.68 -12.93 1.46
N LYS A 649 -28.37 -12.02 2.38
CA LYS A 649 -29.17 -11.74 3.56
C LYS A 649 -29.53 -10.26 3.62
N THR A 650 -30.80 -9.95 3.88
CA THR A 650 -31.24 -8.56 4.06
C THR A 650 -32.12 -8.39 5.30
N HIS A 651 -32.04 -7.24 5.96
CA HIS A 651 -32.85 -6.88 7.13
C HIS A 651 -33.30 -5.41 7.05
N LEU A 652 -34.60 -5.15 7.27
CA LEU A 652 -35.19 -3.80 7.25
C LEU A 652 -34.85 -2.98 6.00
N SER A 653 -34.96 -3.58 4.81
CA SER A 653 -34.52 -2.96 3.54
C SER A 653 -35.46 -3.15 2.35
N ALA A 654 -35.26 -2.38 1.27
CA ALA A 654 -36.03 -2.46 0.01
C ALA A 654 -35.15 -2.86 -1.20
N PRO A 655 -34.47 -4.03 -1.19
CA PRO A 655 -33.46 -4.38 -2.18
C PRO A 655 -34.05 -4.75 -3.54
N GLU A 656 -33.28 -4.49 -4.60
CA GLU A 656 -33.47 -5.06 -5.94
C GLU A 656 -32.48 -6.21 -6.13
N ILE A 657 -32.96 -7.45 -6.20
CA ILE A 657 -32.12 -8.65 -6.28
C ILE A 657 -32.45 -9.43 -7.55
N TYR A 658 -31.57 -9.42 -8.55
CA TYR A 658 -31.86 -10.09 -9.82
C TYR A 658 -30.67 -10.67 -10.58
N ASN A 659 -30.90 -11.70 -11.40
CA ASN A 659 -29.86 -12.37 -12.20
C ASN A 659 -28.67 -12.93 -11.39
N ASN A 660 -28.82 -13.16 -10.09
CA ASN A 660 -27.77 -13.78 -9.28
C ASN A 660 -27.82 -15.30 -9.39
N TYR A 661 -26.67 -15.94 -9.26
CA TYR A 661 -26.47 -17.38 -9.22
C TYR A 661 -25.97 -17.75 -7.81
N VAL A 662 -26.82 -18.40 -7.00
CA VAL A 662 -26.52 -18.71 -5.60
C VAL A 662 -26.59 -20.20 -5.34
N GLU A 663 -25.47 -20.80 -4.90
CA GLU A 663 -25.41 -22.24 -4.68
C GLU A 663 -24.64 -22.70 -3.44
N ARG A 664 -24.98 -23.93 -3.03
CA ARG A 664 -24.25 -24.67 -1.99
C ARG A 664 -24.18 -23.94 -0.64
N SER A 665 -25.15 -23.05 -0.36
CA SER A 665 -25.26 -22.42 0.94
C SER A 665 -25.68 -23.42 2.01
N VAL A 666 -25.00 -23.40 3.16
CA VAL A 666 -25.27 -24.28 4.31
C VAL A 666 -26.67 -24.05 4.88
N PHE A 667 -27.16 -22.80 4.85
CA PHE A 667 -28.51 -22.41 5.25
C PHE A 667 -29.29 -21.90 4.04
N HIS A 668 -29.38 -20.58 3.80
CA HIS A 668 -30.29 -20.00 2.80
C HIS A 668 -29.53 -19.50 1.57
N GLY A 669 -30.13 -19.68 0.38
CA GLY A 669 -29.71 -18.95 -0.81
C GLY A 669 -29.99 -17.45 -0.66
N ILE A 670 -31.25 -17.10 -0.37
CA ILE A 670 -31.66 -15.72 -0.04
C ILE A 670 -32.48 -15.71 1.26
N ARG A 671 -32.16 -14.80 2.18
CA ARG A 671 -32.92 -14.56 3.42
C ARG A 671 -33.28 -13.09 3.54
N LEU A 672 -34.57 -12.77 3.58
CA LEU A 672 -35.06 -11.42 3.84
C LEU A 672 -35.77 -11.39 5.20
N ALA A 673 -35.42 -10.42 6.04
CA ALA A 673 -36.12 -10.16 7.28
C ALA A 673 -36.64 -8.72 7.29
N THR A 674 -37.91 -8.56 7.71
CA THR A 674 -38.58 -7.26 7.92
C THR A 674 -38.40 -6.24 6.78
N SER A 675 -38.25 -6.73 5.54
CA SER A 675 -37.89 -5.93 4.37
C SER A 675 -39.15 -5.36 3.68
N SER A 676 -39.14 -4.06 3.40
CA SER A 676 -40.27 -3.33 2.81
C SER A 676 -40.15 -3.30 1.28
N SER A 677 -41.10 -3.91 0.56
CA SER A 677 -41.19 -3.84 -0.91
C SER A 677 -40.01 -4.41 -1.74
N PRO A 678 -39.27 -5.47 -1.33
CA PRO A 678 -38.19 -6.02 -2.17
C PRO A 678 -38.68 -6.44 -3.57
N ASP A 679 -37.88 -6.13 -4.62
CA ASP A 679 -38.06 -6.66 -5.98
C ASP A 679 -37.03 -7.77 -6.22
N ILE A 680 -37.50 -9.01 -6.29
CA ILE A 680 -36.63 -10.16 -6.51
C ILE A 680 -37.07 -10.89 -7.77
N HIS A 681 -36.21 -10.89 -8.79
CA HIS A 681 -36.55 -11.52 -10.06
C HIS A 681 -35.38 -12.21 -10.75
N ASP A 682 -35.64 -13.26 -11.53
CA ASP A 682 -34.69 -13.85 -12.47
C ASP A 682 -33.36 -14.35 -11.83
N ASN A 683 -33.38 -14.76 -10.56
CA ASN A 683 -32.24 -15.42 -9.89
C ASN A 683 -32.27 -16.94 -10.11
N ASP A 684 -31.09 -17.56 -10.09
CA ASP A 684 -30.84 -19.01 -10.08
C ASP A 684 -30.35 -19.44 -8.69
N ILE A 685 -31.11 -20.27 -7.99
CA ILE A 685 -30.83 -20.68 -6.60
C ILE A 685 -30.87 -22.20 -6.48
N PHE A 686 -29.74 -22.89 -6.33
CA PHE A 686 -29.70 -24.36 -6.37
C PHE A 686 -28.69 -24.96 -5.38
N ASP A 687 -28.87 -26.23 -4.98
CA ASP A 687 -28.00 -26.96 -4.05
C ASP A 687 -27.78 -26.32 -2.65
N ASN A 688 -28.64 -25.37 -2.26
CA ASN A 688 -28.67 -24.81 -0.91
C ASN A 688 -29.46 -25.73 0.05
N SER A 689 -29.30 -25.61 1.37
CA SER A 689 -30.21 -26.28 2.33
C SER A 689 -31.63 -25.71 2.25
N PHE A 690 -31.74 -24.38 2.21
CA PHE A 690 -32.98 -23.63 2.04
C PHE A 690 -32.84 -22.68 0.83
N GLY A 691 -33.87 -22.60 -0.01
CA GLY A 691 -33.87 -21.71 -1.18
C GLY A 691 -33.99 -20.23 -0.80
N VAL A 692 -35.20 -19.80 -0.47
CA VAL A 692 -35.53 -18.42 -0.10
C VAL A 692 -36.35 -18.39 1.19
N LEU A 693 -35.95 -17.55 2.15
CA LEU A 693 -36.69 -17.30 3.39
C LEU A 693 -37.16 -15.84 3.43
N LEU A 694 -38.47 -15.64 3.64
CA LEU A 694 -39.09 -14.32 3.84
C LEU A 694 -39.66 -14.24 5.26
N GLU A 695 -39.04 -13.43 6.13
CA GLU A 695 -39.47 -13.19 7.50
C GLU A 695 -40.12 -11.79 7.55
N GLN A 696 -41.44 -11.70 7.77
CA GLN A 696 -42.14 -10.42 7.95
C GLN A 696 -41.86 -9.36 6.85
N SER A 697 -41.70 -9.81 5.60
CA SER A 697 -41.36 -8.96 4.45
C SER A 697 -42.50 -8.92 3.43
N GLU A 698 -42.75 -7.77 2.81
CA GLU A 698 -43.81 -7.58 1.81
C GLU A 698 -43.21 -7.28 0.42
N PRO A 699 -42.87 -8.30 -0.40
CA PRO A 699 -42.22 -8.09 -1.69
C PRO A 699 -43.13 -7.38 -2.69
N SER A 700 -42.56 -6.45 -3.46
CA SER A 700 -43.25 -5.78 -4.56
C SER A 700 -43.30 -6.65 -5.81
N ARG A 701 -42.31 -7.54 -5.99
CA ARG A 701 -42.23 -8.51 -7.08
C ARG A 701 -41.38 -9.73 -6.70
N LEU A 702 -41.84 -10.91 -7.11
CA LEU A 702 -41.16 -12.19 -6.94
C LEU A 702 -41.20 -13.01 -8.24
N LYS A 703 -40.05 -13.26 -8.87
CA LYS A 703 -39.92 -14.09 -10.08
C LYS A 703 -38.60 -14.86 -10.04
N TRP A 704 -38.55 -16.05 -10.64
CA TRP A 704 -37.37 -16.92 -10.55
C TRP A 704 -37.09 -17.59 -11.90
N ASN A 705 -35.81 -17.84 -12.19
CA ASN A 705 -35.39 -18.62 -13.35
C ASN A 705 -35.34 -20.11 -12.99
N ASN A 706 -34.47 -20.50 -12.05
CA ASN A 706 -34.35 -21.87 -11.55
C ASN A 706 -34.25 -21.91 -10.02
N ILE A 707 -34.92 -22.87 -9.36
CA ILE A 707 -34.83 -23.10 -7.90
C ILE A 707 -34.72 -24.61 -7.59
N GLY A 708 -33.74 -25.01 -6.76
CA GLY A 708 -33.57 -26.37 -6.20
C GLY A 708 -32.85 -26.38 -4.84
N TRP A 709 -33.08 -27.39 -3.98
CA TRP A 709 -32.42 -27.52 -2.66
C TRP A 709 -32.25 -28.98 -2.24
N SER A 710 -31.28 -29.26 -1.36
CA SER A 710 -30.82 -30.62 -1.04
C SER A 710 -31.44 -31.24 0.21
N ASN A 711 -31.88 -30.45 1.20
CA ASN A 711 -32.51 -30.92 2.45
C ASN A 711 -33.42 -29.84 3.09
N GLY A 712 -34.75 -30.04 3.17
CA GLY A 712 -35.60 -29.13 3.94
C GLY A 712 -37.12 -29.41 3.93
N ASP A 713 -37.71 -29.32 5.14
CA ASP A 713 -39.14 -29.37 5.49
C ASP A 713 -39.60 -27.95 5.91
N ILE A 714 -40.90 -27.65 5.84
CA ILE A 714 -41.47 -26.33 6.19
C ILE A 714 -41.47 -26.14 7.73
N GLN A 715 -40.83 -25.10 8.26
CA GLN A 715 -41.07 -24.61 9.62
C GLN A 715 -41.69 -23.22 9.61
N SER A 716 -42.95 -23.13 10.07
CA SER A 716 -43.73 -21.91 10.28
C SER A 716 -43.27 -21.14 11.53
N ASN A 717 -43.11 -19.81 11.44
CA ASN A 717 -43.16 -18.93 12.63
C ASN A 717 -44.55 -18.27 12.75
N GLN A 718 -44.92 -17.87 13.97
CA GLN A 718 -46.29 -17.76 14.49
C GLN A 718 -47.21 -16.67 13.91
N ASP A 719 -46.79 -15.86 12.93
CA ASP A 719 -47.53 -14.66 12.50
C ASP A 719 -47.84 -14.52 10.99
N GLY A 720 -47.92 -15.63 10.25
CA GLY A 720 -48.73 -15.67 9.01
C GLY A 720 -48.12 -15.17 7.68
N GLY A 721 -46.80 -15.27 7.48
CA GLY A 721 -46.18 -15.05 6.16
C GLY A 721 -46.34 -16.23 5.19
N LEU A 722 -46.53 -15.94 3.89
CA LEU A 722 -46.74 -16.91 2.79
C LEU A 722 -45.42 -17.62 2.40
N TYR A 723 -45.46 -18.96 2.33
CA TYR A 723 -44.38 -19.84 1.85
C TYR A 723 -44.58 -20.22 0.37
N ILE A 724 -43.52 -20.23 -0.44
CA ILE A 724 -43.43 -21.08 -1.65
C ILE A 724 -41.96 -21.50 -1.86
N PHE A 725 -41.53 -22.76 -2.01
CA PHE A 725 -42.20 -24.00 -2.48
C PHE A 725 -41.81 -25.24 -1.65
N SER A 726 -42.68 -26.26 -1.67
CA SER A 726 -42.41 -27.65 -1.31
C SER A 726 -42.57 -28.52 -2.57
N LEU A 727 -41.72 -29.54 -2.73
CA LEU A 727 -42.04 -30.75 -3.48
C LEU A 727 -41.99 -31.96 -2.54
N SER A 728 -42.94 -32.04 -1.62
CA SER A 728 -43.38 -33.34 -1.11
C SER A 728 -44.69 -33.72 -1.78
N SER A 729 -44.70 -34.91 -2.37
CA SER A 729 -45.80 -35.53 -3.12
C SER A 729 -47.20 -35.27 -2.55
N GLY A 730 -48.00 -34.49 -3.30
CA GLY A 730 -49.45 -34.46 -3.23
C GLY A 730 -50.06 -33.56 -2.14
N ASN A 731 -50.49 -32.35 -2.51
CA ASN A 731 -51.84 -31.79 -2.23
C ASN A 731 -51.99 -30.35 -2.76
N SER A 732 -53.25 -29.97 -2.95
CA SER A 732 -53.80 -28.83 -3.71
C SER A 732 -53.59 -27.43 -3.10
N PHE A 733 -53.61 -26.41 -3.96
CA PHE A 733 -53.63 -24.97 -3.62
C PHE A 733 -54.93 -24.51 -2.93
N MET A 734 -54.83 -23.61 -1.94
CA MET A 734 -55.94 -22.73 -1.52
C MET A 734 -55.41 -21.32 -1.17
N ASP A 735 -56.09 -20.32 -1.75
CA ASP A 735 -55.96 -18.88 -1.54
C ASP A 735 -56.72 -18.43 -0.28
N PHE A 736 -56.15 -17.51 0.50
CA PHE A 736 -56.93 -16.59 1.33
C PHE A 736 -56.33 -15.17 1.36
N GLN A 737 -57.13 -14.24 0.85
CA GLN A 737 -57.17 -12.78 1.09
C GLN A 737 -56.31 -11.89 0.18
N GLY A 738 -56.75 -11.75 -1.08
CA GLY A 738 -57.24 -10.44 -1.53
C GLY A 738 -56.23 -9.34 -1.87
N ASN A 739 -54.94 -9.65 -2.07
CA ASN A 739 -54.00 -8.74 -2.72
C ASN A 739 -53.62 -9.29 -4.11
N ASN A 740 -53.96 -8.53 -5.15
CA ASN A 740 -53.64 -8.82 -6.54
C ASN A 740 -52.12 -8.75 -6.78
N PHE A 741 -51.43 -9.88 -6.78
CA PHE A 741 -50.10 -9.98 -7.40
C PHE A 741 -50.29 -10.09 -8.92
N TYR A 742 -49.98 -9.01 -9.64
CA TYR A 742 -50.06 -8.97 -11.11
C TYR A 742 -48.80 -9.56 -11.76
N ASP A 743 -49.06 -10.61 -12.55
CA ASP A 743 -48.39 -11.05 -13.78
C ASP A 743 -47.05 -11.80 -13.72
N GLY A 744 -47.10 -13.09 -14.03
CA GLY A 744 -45.94 -13.90 -14.42
C GLY A 744 -45.96 -15.34 -13.90
N LEU A 745 -46.40 -16.29 -14.73
CA LEU A 745 -46.37 -17.73 -14.45
C LEU A 745 -45.02 -18.19 -13.89
N ILE A 746 -45.06 -18.90 -12.76
CA ILE A 746 -43.98 -19.74 -12.22
C ILE A 746 -43.55 -20.72 -13.32
N LYS A 747 -42.34 -20.55 -13.86
CA LYS A 747 -41.71 -21.48 -14.80
C LYS A 747 -40.42 -22.03 -14.18
N ALA A 748 -40.52 -22.57 -12.96
CA ALA A 748 -39.40 -23.23 -12.31
C ALA A 748 -39.18 -24.62 -12.94
N ASP A 749 -38.02 -24.85 -13.56
CA ASP A 749 -37.53 -26.19 -13.87
C ASP A 749 -36.98 -26.78 -12.56
N VAL A 750 -37.82 -27.47 -11.79
CA VAL A 750 -37.40 -28.04 -10.50
C VAL A 750 -36.60 -29.30 -10.75
N ARG A 751 -35.28 -29.23 -10.58
CA ARG A 751 -34.39 -30.40 -10.63
C ARG A 751 -34.06 -30.82 -9.20
N ASN A 752 -34.59 -31.96 -8.79
CA ASN A 752 -34.22 -32.62 -7.54
C ASN A 752 -33.27 -33.78 -7.86
N GLU A 753 -32.02 -33.72 -7.42
CA GLU A 753 -31.00 -34.73 -7.74
C GLU A 753 -31.03 -35.97 -6.82
N THR A 754 -32.00 -36.10 -5.91
CA THR A 754 -31.98 -37.19 -4.90
C THR A 754 -33.05 -38.29 -5.05
N SER A 755 -33.73 -38.41 -6.20
CA SER A 755 -34.50 -39.63 -6.47
C SER A 755 -34.40 -40.10 -7.91
N GLU A 756 -33.80 -41.29 -8.09
CA GLU A 756 -34.01 -42.11 -9.29
C GLU A 756 -35.53 -42.26 -9.53
N THR A 757 -35.95 -42.15 -10.80
CA THR A 757 -37.33 -42.24 -11.34
C THR A 757 -38.08 -40.88 -11.42
N LEU A 758 -37.91 -40.09 -12.49
CA LEU A 758 -38.73 -40.23 -13.71
C LEU A 758 -38.07 -39.50 -14.90
N MET A 759 -37.53 -40.28 -15.84
CA MET A 759 -37.55 -39.84 -17.23
C MET A 759 -39.02 -39.88 -17.70
N ALA A 760 -39.61 -38.73 -18.01
CA ALA A 760 -40.73 -38.66 -18.93
C ALA A 760 -40.69 -37.34 -19.72
N ARG A 761 -40.32 -37.46 -20.99
CA ARG A 761 -40.45 -36.44 -22.04
C ARG A 761 -41.88 -35.87 -22.07
N GLY A 762 -42.02 -34.57 -22.34
CA GLY A 762 -43.31 -34.03 -22.75
C GLY A 762 -43.33 -32.52 -22.98
N ASN A 763 -43.01 -32.09 -24.20
CA ASN A 763 -43.63 -30.89 -24.76
C ASN A 763 -45.14 -31.04 -24.63
N PHE A 764 -45.85 -30.08 -24.03
CA PHE A 764 -47.29 -29.94 -24.23
C PHE A 764 -47.65 -28.49 -24.58
N TRP A 765 -47.98 -28.34 -25.86
CA TRP A 765 -48.95 -27.38 -26.38
C TRP A 765 -50.17 -28.17 -26.91
N TYR A 766 -51.28 -27.44 -27.09
CA TYR A 766 -52.61 -27.74 -27.71
C TYR A 766 -53.77 -27.87 -26.70
N ASP A 767 -54.81 -27.01 -26.62
CA ASP A 767 -55.63 -26.19 -27.55
C ASP A 767 -56.79 -26.94 -28.25
N PHE A 768 -58.06 -26.66 -27.88
CA PHE A 768 -59.07 -25.97 -28.71
C PHE A 768 -60.54 -26.10 -28.23
N SER A 769 -61.27 -25.01 -28.51
CA SER A 769 -62.67 -24.92 -28.97
C SER A 769 -63.80 -24.66 -27.95
N ALA A 770 -64.29 -23.41 -28.01
CA ALA A 770 -65.68 -23.07 -27.75
C ALA A 770 -66.56 -23.59 -28.89
N THR A 771 -67.57 -24.39 -28.55
CA THR A 771 -68.75 -24.66 -29.39
C THR A 771 -69.99 -24.65 -28.49
N GLY A 772 -70.99 -23.80 -28.80
CA GLY A 772 -72.36 -23.98 -28.27
C GLY A 772 -73.00 -25.29 -28.82
N PRO A 773 -74.26 -25.68 -28.47
CA PRO A 773 -75.37 -24.90 -27.91
C PRO A 773 -76.01 -25.48 -26.63
N ILE A 774 -76.98 -24.73 -26.10
CA ILE A 774 -77.93 -25.05 -25.02
C ILE A 774 -79.00 -26.05 -25.51
N ASP A 775 -79.43 -26.97 -24.63
CA ASP A 775 -80.83 -27.34 -24.28
C ASP A 775 -81.08 -28.86 -24.12
N ALA A 776 -81.65 -29.26 -22.97
CA ALA A 776 -82.89 -30.05 -22.88
C ALA A 776 -83.14 -30.62 -21.47
N SER A 777 -84.31 -30.27 -20.92
CA SER A 777 -85.12 -30.96 -19.89
C SER A 777 -84.89 -30.65 -18.40
N SER A 778 -85.70 -29.70 -17.93
CA SER A 778 -86.21 -29.45 -16.59
C SER A 778 -87.05 -30.66 -16.05
N PRO A 779 -87.58 -30.71 -14.78
CA PRO A 779 -87.96 -29.56 -13.96
C PRO A 779 -87.98 -29.70 -12.41
N LEU A 780 -88.42 -28.59 -11.76
CA LEU A 780 -89.02 -28.45 -10.40
C LEU A 780 -88.03 -28.46 -9.21
N SER A 781 -88.13 -27.59 -8.20
CA SER A 781 -88.97 -26.43 -7.91
C SER A 781 -88.52 -25.89 -6.54
N SER A 782 -88.47 -24.56 -6.37
CA SER A 782 -89.36 -23.81 -5.48
C SER A 782 -88.70 -22.54 -4.94
N HIS A 783 -89.28 -21.40 -5.34
CA HIS A 783 -89.70 -20.24 -4.52
C HIS A 783 -88.66 -19.53 -3.64
N ASN A 784 -88.66 -18.22 -3.43
CA ASN A 784 -89.43 -17.00 -3.78
C ASN A 784 -88.68 -15.93 -2.92
N THR A 785 -88.63 -14.62 -3.14
CA THR A 785 -89.39 -13.65 -3.93
C THR A 785 -88.71 -12.29 -3.74
N ASP A 786 -88.77 -11.49 -4.80
CA ASP A 786 -89.08 -10.05 -4.84
C ASP A 786 -88.11 -9.02 -4.22
N ALA A 787 -87.91 -7.83 -4.83
CA ALA A 787 -88.33 -7.30 -6.12
C ALA A 787 -87.65 -5.94 -6.34
N GLY A 788 -87.05 -5.75 -7.52
CA GLY A 788 -87.36 -4.62 -8.42
C GLY A 788 -86.94 -3.17 -8.07
N PRO A 789 -87.19 -2.22 -8.98
CA PRO A 789 -86.14 -1.71 -9.88
C PRO A 789 -86.18 -0.19 -10.18
N GLY A 790 -85.22 0.29 -10.99
CA GLY A 790 -85.24 1.56 -11.74
C GLY A 790 -83.82 2.15 -11.88
N GLY A 791 -83.18 2.26 -13.05
CA GLY A 791 -83.57 2.99 -14.27
C GLY A 791 -83.31 4.50 -14.05
N ALA A 792 -82.61 5.30 -14.86
CA ALA A 792 -82.02 5.21 -16.19
C ALA A 792 -81.15 6.48 -16.42
N LEU A 793 -80.32 6.52 -17.49
CA LEU A 793 -79.94 7.67 -18.36
C LEU A 793 -79.59 9.04 -17.70
N GLY A 794 -78.50 9.77 -17.95
CA GLY A 794 -77.61 9.96 -19.10
C GLY A 794 -77.28 11.46 -19.23
N LYS A 795 -76.01 11.80 -19.56
CA LYS A 795 -75.47 13.08 -20.12
C LYS A 795 -75.67 14.42 -19.37
N LEU A 796 -74.57 15.19 -19.21
CA LEU A 796 -74.39 16.52 -19.80
C LEU A 796 -72.96 17.07 -19.57
N ALA A 797 -72.52 17.93 -20.49
CA ALA A 797 -71.17 18.48 -20.63
C ALA A 797 -71.16 20.02 -20.48
N ALA A 798 -69.97 20.54 -20.20
CA ALA A 798 -69.38 21.85 -20.57
C ALA A 798 -69.88 23.17 -19.93
N ALA A 799 -68.95 23.93 -19.34
CA ALA A 799 -68.53 25.29 -19.78
C ALA A 799 -67.44 25.90 -18.83
N GLU A 800 -66.47 26.61 -19.42
CA GLU A 800 -65.29 27.32 -18.86
C GLU A 800 -65.63 28.73 -18.24
N PRO A 801 -64.68 29.72 -18.11
CA PRO A 801 -63.44 29.84 -17.31
C PRO A 801 -63.42 31.14 -16.44
N ASP A 802 -62.33 31.43 -15.71
CA ASP A 802 -61.76 32.79 -15.53
C ASP A 802 -60.41 32.78 -14.79
N SER A 803 -59.72 33.93 -14.79
CA SER A 803 -58.30 34.19 -15.08
C SER A 803 -57.44 34.84 -13.97
N GLU A 804 -56.20 35.23 -14.34
CA GLU A 804 -55.19 36.14 -13.71
C GLU A 804 -54.10 35.46 -12.85
N SER A 805 -52.77 35.48 -13.11
CA SER A 805 -51.73 36.39 -13.66
C SER A 805 -50.88 37.12 -12.60
N GLU A 806 -49.61 36.71 -12.48
CA GLU A 806 -48.42 37.30 -11.81
C GLU A 806 -47.91 38.62 -12.49
N PRO A 807 -46.77 39.28 -12.11
CA PRO A 807 -46.02 39.54 -10.83
C PRO A 807 -45.65 41.07 -10.71
N PRO A 808 -44.62 41.60 -9.96
CA PRO A 808 -43.16 41.46 -10.25
C PRO A 808 -42.14 41.56 -9.05
N ALA A 809 -40.86 41.25 -9.34
CA ALA A 809 -39.61 41.44 -8.55
C ALA A 809 -39.07 42.91 -8.61
N PRO A 810 -37.81 43.31 -8.25
CA PRO A 810 -36.66 42.60 -7.63
C PRO A 810 -35.87 43.40 -6.54
N ALA A 811 -34.90 42.74 -5.88
CA ALA A 811 -33.51 43.19 -5.66
C ALA A 811 -32.68 42.00 -5.15
#